data_AF-A0A443S864-F1
#
_entry.id   AF-A0A443S864-F1
#
_cell.length_a   1.000
_cell.length_b   1.000
_cell.length_c   1.000
_cell.angle_alpha   90.00
_cell.angle_beta   90.00
_cell.angle_gamma   90.00
#
_symmetry.space_group_name_H-M   'P 1'
#
loop_
_entity.id
_entity.type
_entity.pdbx_description
1 polymer ?
#
loop_
_entity_poly.entity_id
_entity_poly.type
_entity_poly.pdbx_seq_one_letter_code
_entity_poly.pdbx_strand_id
1 'polypeptide(L)'
;LELKVKEIYKKLLSEKQEKWQKYKTESFERINELAEVFSGSKPLTRIEKNESLQNWLIELGKQIESLNHEEHNSSGRKTVQIIHAVDDVQELHQLESHIHVKQYLSDTKKFLHCMLKTANVKEDVLITLQIISDLSYAWEIVDSYTVFMQQGIKQDPSLVIKLRATFLKLASALDMPLLRINQANSTDLVSVSQYYSSELVSYVRKVLHIIPETMFGLMARIIELQTNSIQELPTRLMKDQLKQYAKLDERYEVAKLTHSISVFTEGILMMKTTLVGIIQIDPKKLLEDGIRKELVQQVAKALHIGLVFNQKNKQNELMSKLEALSQIMDGFRRSFEYIQDYVCIYGLKIWQEEVTRIVSFNVEQECNAFMRHKVLDWESVYQSRTIPIPKFAPTDNNSVNFIGRLARELLRITDPKVTIYVHQMTTWYDNKTHAEITNNRLFSLMMKSIGTAGVNGLDRLLSFMIVSEMQSINKYLDTHVFRDKSWIELLSTFHNYLEDNGADSVQLMRLYSAVLAKGRSWSVVNDSLLKVGQMQILRRNIAHELNTSCKFQSRHLAAALETLNESLLTELQMKPEKLYGKDDSALLYELSNYLEWTGFSDPLSKIYISSRSPSFLDTIAHILVATQMNKLVYVKAIHGLSCKKPLDYCDGAPYVVGMLTLLRQYHEDFVSKFINYCSKYINLLISTATSSAKAVEIPGDAFNLLTFLEEFLRYGNLPRILVTRHVPEYVFDQFYSLAANK
;
A
#
# COMPACT_ATOMS: atom_id res chain seq x y z
N LEU A 1 27.56 -28.71 -14.95
CA LEU A 1 28.85 -29.43 -15.10
C LEU A 1 29.99 -28.44 -15.31
N GLU A 2 29.90 -27.59 -16.33
CA GLU A 2 30.89 -26.56 -16.67
C GLU A 2 31.39 -25.74 -15.46
N LEU A 3 30.47 -25.15 -14.69
CA LEU A 3 30.82 -24.31 -13.53
C LEU A 3 31.72 -25.05 -12.51
N LYS A 4 31.39 -26.32 -12.21
CA LYS A 4 32.21 -27.16 -11.32
C LYS A 4 33.60 -27.45 -11.90
N VAL A 5 33.69 -27.71 -13.20
CA VAL A 5 34.98 -27.95 -13.88
C VAL A 5 35.85 -26.69 -13.83
N LYS A 6 35.26 -25.52 -14.09
CA LYS A 6 35.95 -24.22 -14.04
C LYS A 6 36.47 -23.91 -12.64
N GLU A 7 35.69 -24.19 -11.59
CA GLU A 7 36.12 -24.03 -10.18
C GLU A 7 37.28 -24.95 -9.82
N ILE A 8 37.20 -26.24 -10.16
CA ILE A 8 38.28 -27.21 -9.90
C ILE A 8 39.56 -26.79 -10.63
N TYR A 9 39.47 -26.40 -11.90
CA TYR A 9 40.64 -26.03 -12.69
C TYR A 9 41.27 -24.71 -12.23
N LYS A 10 40.47 -23.72 -11.82
CA LYS A 10 40.96 -22.50 -11.17
C LYS A 10 41.71 -22.81 -9.87
N LYS A 11 41.18 -23.71 -9.04
CA LYS A 11 41.84 -24.16 -7.81
C LYS A 11 43.17 -24.88 -8.10
N LEU A 12 43.22 -25.70 -9.14
CA LEU A 12 44.45 -26.37 -9.58
C LEU A 12 45.51 -25.37 -10.08
N LEU A 13 45.10 -24.29 -10.75
CA LEU A 13 46.01 -23.23 -11.18
C LEU A 13 46.56 -22.43 -9.99
N SER A 14 45.72 -22.07 -9.01
CA SER A 14 46.17 -21.32 -7.83
C SER A 14 47.11 -22.13 -6.94
N GLU A 15 46.84 -23.43 -6.79
CA GLU A 15 47.65 -24.35 -5.97
C GLU A 15 48.85 -24.95 -6.73
N LYS A 16 49.05 -24.56 -8.00
CA LYS A 16 50.04 -25.18 -8.91
C LYS A 16 51.45 -25.15 -8.34
N GLN A 17 51.89 -23.97 -7.92
CA GLN A 17 53.26 -23.76 -7.43
C GLN A 17 53.49 -24.46 -6.09
N GLU A 18 52.53 -24.36 -5.16
CA GLU A 18 52.60 -25.00 -3.84
C GLU A 18 52.65 -26.53 -3.95
N LYS A 19 51.75 -27.13 -4.75
CA LYS A 19 51.72 -28.58 -4.98
C LYS A 19 52.97 -29.07 -5.67
N TRP A 20 53.47 -28.33 -6.65
CA TRP A 20 54.69 -28.70 -7.36
C TRP A 20 55.90 -28.71 -6.41
N GLN A 21 56.03 -27.71 -5.54
CA GLN A 21 57.09 -27.68 -4.52
C GLN A 21 56.94 -28.79 -3.49
N LYS A 22 55.72 -29.05 -3.01
CA LYS A 22 55.46 -30.15 -2.07
C LYS A 22 55.86 -31.50 -2.63
N TYR A 23 55.52 -31.79 -3.88
CA TYR A 23 55.92 -33.06 -4.50
C TYR A 23 57.43 -33.13 -4.77
N LYS A 24 58.10 -31.99 -4.98
CA LYS A 24 59.56 -31.92 -5.09
C LYS A 24 60.24 -32.26 -3.76
N THR A 25 59.81 -31.65 -2.65
CA THR A 25 60.36 -31.95 -1.32
C THR A 25 60.10 -33.40 -0.92
N GLU A 26 58.88 -33.92 -1.10
CA GLU A 26 58.57 -35.33 -0.79
C GLU A 26 59.42 -36.30 -1.65
N SER A 27 59.63 -36.00 -2.93
CA SER A 27 60.49 -36.84 -3.79
C SER A 27 61.95 -36.80 -3.33
N PHE A 28 62.44 -35.63 -2.92
CA PHE A 28 63.81 -35.44 -2.43
C PHE A 28 64.05 -36.15 -1.09
N GLU A 29 63.13 -35.98 -0.13
CA GLU A 29 63.18 -36.62 1.18
C GLU A 29 63.17 -38.15 1.05
N ARG A 30 62.32 -38.71 0.19
CA ARG A 30 62.26 -40.17 -0.03
C ARG A 30 63.51 -40.74 -0.67
N ILE A 31 64.15 -40.01 -1.60
CA ILE A 31 65.43 -40.44 -2.18
C ILE A 31 66.59 -40.31 -1.16
N ASN A 32 66.62 -39.24 -0.36
CA ASN A 32 67.64 -39.09 0.66
C ASN A 32 67.49 -40.10 1.80
N GLU A 33 66.27 -40.42 2.23
CA GLU A 33 66.01 -41.50 3.17
C GLU A 33 66.50 -42.85 2.62
N LEU A 34 66.27 -43.13 1.33
CA LEU A 34 66.84 -44.31 0.67
C LEU A 34 68.37 -44.28 0.65
N ALA A 35 68.99 -43.13 0.37
CA ALA A 35 70.44 -42.98 0.37
C ALA A 35 71.04 -43.25 1.77
N GLU A 36 70.39 -42.78 2.84
CA GLU A 36 70.78 -43.05 4.23
C GLU A 36 70.67 -44.54 4.58
N VAL A 37 69.66 -45.23 4.06
CA VAL A 37 69.50 -46.68 4.27
C VAL A 37 70.63 -47.48 3.63
N PHE A 38 71.06 -47.13 2.40
CA PHE A 38 72.20 -47.79 1.75
C PHE A 38 73.57 -47.36 2.31
N SER A 39 73.64 -46.27 3.08
CA SER A 39 74.84 -45.82 3.81
C SER A 39 75.16 -46.65 5.08
N GLY A 40 74.17 -47.39 5.59
CA GLY A 40 74.26 -48.15 6.83
C GLY A 40 73.96 -47.36 8.11
N SER A 41 73.53 -46.10 8.01
CA SER A 41 73.21 -45.23 9.16
C SER A 41 71.81 -45.47 9.75
N LYS A 42 70.85 -45.93 8.95
CA LYS A 42 69.51 -46.38 9.38
C LYS A 42 69.33 -47.86 9.05
N PRO A 43 69.21 -48.77 10.04
CA PRO A 43 69.11 -50.20 9.78
C PRO A 43 67.67 -50.58 9.36
N LEU A 44 67.41 -50.67 8.06
CA LEU A 44 66.33 -51.51 7.54
C LEU A 44 66.83 -52.96 7.52
N THR A 45 66.02 -53.88 8.05
CA THR A 45 66.43 -55.28 8.21
C THR A 45 66.75 -55.91 6.85
N ARG A 46 67.97 -56.45 6.71
CA ARG A 46 68.51 -57.19 5.55
C ARG A 46 68.94 -56.38 4.32
N ILE A 47 69.41 -55.14 4.45
CA ILE A 47 70.05 -54.40 3.34
C ILE A 47 71.55 -54.28 3.61
N GLU A 48 72.38 -54.77 2.68
CA GLU A 48 73.84 -54.60 2.73
C GLU A 48 74.25 -53.20 2.29
N LYS A 49 75.28 -52.65 2.95
CA LYS A 49 75.82 -51.32 2.62
C LYS A 49 76.36 -51.32 1.19
N ASN A 50 75.87 -50.41 0.35
CA ASN A 50 76.32 -50.27 -1.04
C ASN A 50 76.66 -48.81 -1.34
N GLU A 51 77.96 -48.49 -1.34
CA GLU A 51 78.46 -47.12 -1.55
C GLU A 51 78.19 -46.60 -2.98
N SER A 52 78.12 -47.48 -3.97
CA SER A 52 77.82 -47.08 -5.36
C SER A 52 76.38 -46.59 -5.52
N LEU A 53 75.41 -47.31 -4.92
CA LEU A 53 73.99 -46.92 -4.93
C LEU A 53 73.72 -45.70 -4.05
N GLN A 54 74.42 -45.58 -2.92
CA GLN A 54 74.33 -44.40 -2.07
C GLN A 54 74.76 -43.13 -2.81
N ASN A 55 75.92 -43.16 -3.47
CA ASN A 55 76.42 -42.00 -4.21
C ASN A 55 75.48 -41.63 -5.38
N TRP A 56 74.94 -42.63 -6.07
CA TRP A 56 73.97 -42.42 -7.14
C TRP A 56 72.64 -41.83 -6.64
N LEU A 57 72.09 -42.30 -5.51
CA LEU A 57 70.87 -41.75 -4.91
C LEU A 57 71.09 -40.31 -4.40
N ILE A 58 72.26 -39.99 -3.85
CA ILE A 58 72.60 -38.61 -3.46
C ILE A 58 72.71 -37.71 -4.70
N GLU A 59 73.28 -38.20 -5.79
CA GLU A 59 73.37 -37.47 -7.05
C GLU A 59 71.99 -37.25 -7.68
N LEU A 60 71.11 -38.27 -7.66
CA LEU A 60 69.70 -38.13 -8.02
C LEU A 60 68.96 -37.13 -7.13
N GLY A 61 69.19 -37.16 -5.82
CA GLY A 61 68.63 -36.18 -4.88
C GLY A 61 69.01 -34.76 -5.28
N LYS A 62 70.28 -34.50 -5.57
CA LYS A 62 70.76 -33.20 -6.08
C LYS A 62 70.11 -32.81 -7.41
N GLN A 63 69.91 -33.77 -8.31
CA GLN A 63 69.22 -33.52 -9.58
C GLN A 63 67.75 -33.14 -9.36
N ILE A 64 67.04 -33.80 -8.43
CA ILE A 64 65.67 -33.43 -8.04
C ILE A 64 65.63 -32.05 -7.38
N GLU A 65 66.58 -31.74 -6.50
CA GLU A 65 66.68 -30.45 -5.84
C GLU A 65 66.96 -29.31 -6.83
N SER A 66 67.70 -29.59 -7.91
CA SER A 66 68.00 -28.63 -8.98
C SER A 66 66.81 -28.30 -9.89
N LEU A 67 65.69 -29.03 -9.79
CA LEU A 67 64.50 -28.76 -10.58
C LEU A 67 63.92 -27.39 -10.19
N ASN A 68 63.73 -26.50 -11.16
CA ASN A 68 63.11 -25.20 -10.95
C ASN A 68 61.72 -25.13 -11.60
N HIS A 69 60.78 -24.50 -10.92
CA HIS A 69 59.43 -24.26 -11.43
C HIS A 69 59.43 -23.28 -12.62
N GLU A 70 60.29 -22.25 -12.61
CA GLU A 70 60.29 -21.23 -13.67
C GLU A 70 60.75 -21.78 -15.04
N GLU A 71 61.59 -22.81 -15.05
CA GLU A 71 62.05 -23.48 -16.26
C GLU A 71 61.26 -24.76 -16.58
N HIS A 72 59.95 -24.65 -16.78
CA HIS A 72 59.05 -25.79 -16.95
C HIS A 72 59.48 -26.82 -18.00
N ASN A 73 60.05 -26.39 -19.13
CA ASN A 73 60.44 -27.27 -20.23
C ASN A 73 61.75 -28.05 -19.96
N SER A 74 62.74 -27.40 -19.35
CA SER A 74 64.04 -28.04 -19.01
C SER A 74 63.86 -28.98 -17.81
N SER A 75 63.20 -28.50 -16.76
CA SER A 75 62.86 -29.28 -15.56
C SER A 75 61.92 -30.45 -15.90
N GLY A 76 60.98 -30.28 -16.84
CA GLY A 76 60.12 -31.37 -17.31
C GLY A 76 60.90 -32.50 -17.98
N ARG A 77 61.84 -32.17 -18.88
CA ARG A 77 62.71 -33.17 -19.53
C ARG A 77 63.63 -33.87 -18.53
N LYS A 78 64.24 -33.12 -17.60
CA LYS A 78 65.05 -33.69 -16.51
C LYS A 78 64.23 -34.61 -15.59
N THR A 79 62.99 -34.24 -15.27
CA THR A 79 62.09 -35.08 -14.47
C THR A 79 61.79 -36.41 -15.15
N VAL A 80 61.56 -36.41 -16.47
CA VAL A 80 61.37 -37.64 -17.26
C VAL A 80 62.65 -38.50 -17.28
N GLN A 81 63.82 -37.87 -17.42
CA GLN A 81 65.11 -38.57 -17.33
C GLN A 81 65.34 -39.22 -15.95
N ILE A 82 64.99 -38.52 -14.87
CA ILE A 82 65.06 -39.06 -13.50
C ILE A 82 64.10 -40.24 -13.33
N ILE A 83 62.88 -40.16 -13.87
CA ILE A 83 61.92 -41.28 -13.83
C ILE A 83 62.47 -42.51 -14.57
N HIS A 84 63.05 -42.32 -15.76
CA HIS A 84 63.68 -43.42 -16.51
C HIS A 84 64.90 -43.98 -15.77
N ALA A 85 65.74 -43.13 -15.19
CA ALA A 85 66.91 -43.56 -14.41
C ALA A 85 66.50 -44.38 -13.16
N VAL A 86 65.38 -44.03 -12.53
CA VAL A 86 64.80 -44.80 -11.42
C VAL A 86 64.27 -46.17 -11.89
N ASP A 87 63.64 -46.24 -13.07
CA ASP A 87 63.16 -47.51 -13.65
C ASP A 87 64.35 -48.42 -14.02
N ASP A 88 65.37 -47.89 -14.68
CA ASP A 88 66.55 -48.65 -15.13
C ASP A 88 67.32 -49.24 -13.93
N VAL A 89 67.46 -48.47 -12.84
CA VAL A 89 68.15 -48.94 -11.61
C VAL A 89 67.31 -49.95 -10.83
N GLN A 90 65.98 -49.84 -10.86
CA GLN A 90 65.10 -50.85 -10.28
C GLN A 90 65.27 -52.21 -10.97
N GLU A 91 65.47 -52.23 -12.30
CA GLU A 91 65.69 -53.45 -13.10
C GLU A 91 67.13 -54.01 -12.98
N LEU A 92 68.16 -53.14 -13.03
CA LEU A 92 69.57 -53.54 -13.05
C LEU A 92 70.08 -54.14 -11.73
N HIS A 93 69.55 -53.70 -10.59
CA HIS A 93 70.05 -54.09 -9.26
C HIS A 93 69.14 -55.09 -8.52
N GLN A 94 68.10 -55.65 -9.15
CA GLN A 94 67.12 -56.55 -8.51
C GLN A 94 66.56 -55.98 -7.18
N LEU A 95 66.41 -54.65 -7.12
CA LEU A 95 65.91 -53.92 -5.94
C LEU A 95 64.43 -54.23 -5.63
N GLU A 96 63.78 -54.98 -6.52
CA GLU A 96 62.45 -55.55 -6.34
C GLU A 96 62.35 -56.58 -5.21
N SER A 97 63.49 -57.15 -4.80
CA SER A 97 63.58 -58.13 -3.72
C SER A 97 63.24 -57.55 -2.34
N HIS A 98 63.41 -56.23 -2.16
CA HIS A 98 63.09 -55.52 -0.91
C HIS A 98 61.83 -54.68 -1.05
N ILE A 99 60.74 -55.12 -0.39
CA ILE A 99 59.41 -54.49 -0.49
C ILE A 99 59.41 -53.00 -0.10
N HIS A 100 60.18 -52.61 0.92
CA HIS A 100 60.26 -51.23 1.37
C HIS A 100 60.99 -50.35 0.34
N VAL A 101 62.11 -50.80 -0.23
CA VAL A 101 62.84 -50.03 -1.26
C VAL A 101 61.98 -49.86 -2.52
N LYS A 102 61.28 -50.92 -2.93
CA LYS A 102 60.31 -50.86 -4.04
C LYS A 102 59.18 -49.86 -3.80
N GLN A 103 58.67 -49.79 -2.57
CA GLN A 103 57.62 -48.83 -2.20
C GLN A 103 58.15 -47.38 -2.27
N TYR A 104 59.32 -47.12 -1.72
CA TYR A 104 59.92 -45.79 -1.74
C TYR A 104 60.25 -45.31 -3.16
N LEU A 105 60.82 -46.18 -4.02
CA LEU A 105 61.06 -45.85 -5.43
C LEU A 105 59.75 -45.63 -6.20
N SER A 106 58.73 -46.45 -5.93
CA SER A 106 57.39 -46.28 -6.53
C SER A 106 56.74 -44.96 -6.10
N ASP A 107 56.85 -44.58 -4.83
CA ASP A 107 56.27 -43.34 -4.32
C ASP A 107 57.01 -42.11 -4.85
N THR A 108 58.34 -42.15 -4.94
CA THR A 108 59.16 -41.15 -5.65
C THR A 108 58.71 -41.00 -7.10
N LYS A 109 58.54 -42.10 -7.84
CA LYS A 109 58.04 -42.08 -9.22
C LYS A 109 56.64 -41.47 -9.33
N LYS A 110 55.73 -41.81 -8.40
CA LYS A 110 54.39 -41.21 -8.34
C LYS A 110 54.47 -39.71 -8.11
N PHE A 111 55.30 -39.24 -7.18
CA PHE A 111 55.46 -37.81 -6.90
C PHE A 111 56.07 -37.06 -8.10
N LEU A 112 57.08 -37.61 -8.78
CA LEU A 112 57.65 -37.03 -10.00
C LEU A 112 56.63 -37.00 -11.17
N HIS A 113 55.79 -38.03 -11.33
CA HIS A 113 54.68 -37.99 -12.29
C HIS A 113 53.62 -36.95 -11.92
N CYS A 114 53.30 -36.79 -10.63
CA CYS A 114 52.39 -35.76 -10.15
C CYS A 114 52.97 -34.34 -10.36
N MET A 115 54.28 -34.14 -10.23
CA MET A 115 54.96 -32.89 -10.58
C MET A 115 54.79 -32.56 -12.07
N LEU A 116 55.01 -33.53 -12.97
CA LEU A 116 54.82 -33.35 -14.41
C LEU A 116 53.37 -33.00 -14.77
N LYS A 117 52.40 -33.71 -14.18
CA LYS A 117 50.98 -33.43 -14.40
C LYS A 117 50.58 -32.04 -13.92
N THR A 118 51.11 -31.60 -12.77
CA THR A 118 50.84 -30.27 -12.20
C THR A 118 51.47 -29.16 -13.06
N ALA A 119 52.68 -29.38 -13.58
CA ALA A 119 53.35 -28.43 -14.48
C ALA A 119 52.57 -28.21 -15.80
N ASN A 120 51.93 -29.27 -16.32
CA ASN A 120 51.15 -29.25 -17.57
C ASN A 120 49.75 -28.62 -17.47
N VAL A 121 49.33 -28.16 -16.29
CA VAL A 121 48.09 -27.38 -16.15
C VAL A 121 48.30 -26.00 -16.78
N LYS A 122 47.63 -25.75 -17.92
CA LYS A 122 47.73 -24.52 -18.72
C LYS A 122 46.51 -23.63 -18.57
N GLU A 123 46.70 -22.32 -18.61
CA GLU A 123 45.61 -21.34 -18.61
C GLU A 123 44.78 -21.38 -19.91
N ASP A 124 45.39 -21.74 -21.06
CA ASP A 124 44.73 -21.85 -22.37
C ASP A 124 43.49 -22.75 -22.36
N VAL A 125 43.46 -23.75 -21.47
CA VAL A 125 42.31 -24.65 -21.31
C VAL A 125 41.09 -23.88 -20.80
N LEU A 126 41.27 -22.91 -19.89
CA LEU A 126 40.18 -22.05 -19.44
C LEU A 126 39.69 -21.12 -20.56
N ILE A 127 40.58 -20.62 -21.40
CA ILE A 127 40.25 -19.80 -22.56
C ILE A 127 39.44 -20.62 -23.57
N THR A 128 39.91 -21.82 -23.89
CA THR A 128 39.23 -22.76 -24.81
C THR A 128 37.85 -23.14 -24.28
N LEU A 129 37.74 -23.42 -22.97
CA LEU A 129 36.47 -23.69 -22.30
C LEU A 129 35.52 -22.49 -22.41
N GLN A 130 36.02 -21.26 -22.23
CA GLN A 130 35.21 -20.05 -22.35
C GLN A 130 34.68 -19.85 -23.77
N ILE A 131 35.49 -20.12 -24.80
CA ILE A 131 35.09 -19.99 -26.21
C ILE A 131 34.02 -21.03 -26.57
N ILE A 132 34.24 -22.30 -26.24
CA ILE A 132 33.32 -23.40 -26.57
C ILE A 132 31.98 -23.24 -25.83
N SER A 133 32.03 -22.70 -24.61
CA SER A 133 30.85 -22.53 -23.78
C SER A 133 30.16 -21.18 -23.96
N ASP A 134 30.54 -20.36 -24.95
CA ASP A 134 29.88 -19.08 -25.17
C ASP A 134 28.38 -19.29 -25.46
N LEU A 135 27.54 -18.63 -24.66
CA LEU A 135 26.08 -18.72 -24.72
C LEU A 135 25.44 -17.38 -25.07
N SER A 136 26.20 -16.47 -25.70
CA SER A 136 25.72 -15.13 -26.06
C SER A 136 24.46 -15.14 -26.93
N TYR A 137 24.33 -16.11 -27.86
CA TYR A 137 23.15 -16.27 -28.71
C TYR A 137 21.85 -16.58 -27.92
N ALA A 138 21.97 -17.11 -26.70
CA ALA A 138 20.78 -17.46 -25.92
C ALA A 138 19.98 -16.24 -25.48
N TRP A 139 20.58 -15.04 -25.41
CA TRP A 139 19.85 -13.81 -25.06
C TRP A 139 18.66 -13.54 -26.00
N GLU A 140 18.73 -13.93 -27.27
CA GLU A 140 17.63 -13.76 -28.22
C GLU A 140 16.56 -14.86 -28.13
N ILE A 141 16.96 -16.09 -27.74
CA ILE A 141 16.09 -17.27 -27.81
C ILE A 141 15.48 -17.62 -26.45
N VAL A 142 16.10 -17.22 -25.33
CA VAL A 142 15.75 -17.70 -23.98
C VAL A 142 14.29 -17.39 -23.62
N ASP A 143 13.74 -16.29 -24.12
CA ASP A 143 12.36 -15.89 -23.87
C ASP A 143 11.34 -16.95 -24.35
N SER A 144 11.63 -17.64 -25.46
CA SER A 144 10.80 -18.74 -25.97
C SER A 144 10.78 -19.97 -25.05
N TYR A 145 11.83 -20.14 -24.23
CA TYR A 145 11.95 -21.23 -23.27
C TYR A 145 11.30 -20.94 -21.91
N THR A 146 10.91 -19.69 -21.65
CA THR A 146 10.31 -19.26 -20.37
C THR A 146 9.15 -20.14 -19.95
N VAL A 147 8.24 -20.46 -20.88
CA VAL A 147 7.04 -21.26 -20.60
C VAL A 147 7.42 -22.67 -20.13
N PHE A 148 8.41 -23.29 -20.78
CA PHE A 148 8.89 -24.62 -20.41
C PHE A 148 9.61 -24.61 -19.06
N MET A 149 10.41 -23.57 -18.78
CA MET A 149 11.03 -23.40 -17.47
C MET A 149 9.97 -23.27 -16.37
N GLN A 150 8.95 -22.46 -16.60
CA GLN A 150 7.84 -22.25 -15.68
C GLN A 150 7.01 -23.52 -15.45
N GLN A 151 6.72 -24.28 -16.51
CA GLN A 151 6.06 -25.59 -16.39
C GLN A 151 6.90 -26.61 -15.62
N GLY A 152 8.21 -26.64 -15.87
CA GLY A 152 9.15 -27.49 -15.12
C GLY A 152 9.16 -27.16 -13.63
N ILE A 153 9.18 -25.87 -13.28
CA ILE A 153 9.09 -25.40 -11.88
C ILE A 153 7.75 -25.79 -11.25
N LYS A 154 6.63 -25.70 -11.99
CA LYS A 154 5.31 -26.12 -11.48
C LYS A 154 5.26 -27.60 -11.12
N GLN A 155 5.98 -28.45 -11.87
CA GLN A 155 6.05 -29.89 -11.62
C GLN A 155 7.04 -30.23 -10.49
N ASP A 156 8.22 -29.61 -10.50
CA ASP A 156 9.28 -29.84 -9.52
C ASP A 156 9.95 -28.50 -9.12
N PRO A 157 9.63 -27.95 -7.94
CA PRO A 157 10.20 -26.69 -7.46
C PRO A 157 11.72 -26.76 -7.22
N SER A 158 12.30 -27.95 -7.02
CA SER A 158 13.75 -28.11 -6.84
C SER A 158 14.55 -27.78 -8.10
N LEU A 159 13.88 -27.73 -9.26
CA LEU A 159 14.47 -27.35 -10.54
C LEU A 159 15.04 -25.92 -10.53
N VAL A 160 14.57 -25.05 -9.65
CA VAL A 160 15.11 -23.69 -9.43
C VAL A 160 16.62 -23.73 -9.12
N ILE A 161 17.08 -24.73 -8.38
CA ILE A 161 18.51 -24.92 -8.06
C ILE A 161 19.35 -25.13 -9.33
N LYS A 162 18.78 -25.83 -10.31
CA LYS A 162 19.44 -26.09 -11.60
C LYS A 162 19.39 -24.86 -12.50
N LEU A 163 18.26 -24.13 -12.51
CA LEU A 163 18.11 -22.88 -13.26
C LEU A 163 19.09 -21.79 -12.81
N ARG A 164 19.51 -21.80 -11.55
CA ARG A 164 20.61 -20.96 -11.05
C ARG A 164 21.85 -21.03 -11.94
N ALA A 165 22.23 -22.23 -12.39
CA ALA A 165 23.38 -22.41 -13.27
C ALA A 165 23.15 -21.78 -14.66
N THR A 166 21.93 -21.87 -15.18
CA THR A 166 21.51 -21.24 -16.44
C THR A 166 21.59 -19.71 -16.34
N PHE A 167 21.10 -19.12 -15.25
CA PHE A 167 21.15 -17.67 -15.04
C PHE A 167 22.59 -17.14 -14.90
N LEU A 168 23.44 -17.86 -14.16
CA LEU A 168 24.87 -17.54 -14.10
C LEU A 168 25.55 -17.65 -15.47
N LYS A 169 25.12 -18.62 -16.28
CA LYS A 169 25.67 -18.78 -17.63
C LYS A 169 25.25 -17.65 -18.56
N LEU A 170 23.99 -17.22 -18.52
CA LEU A 170 23.52 -16.05 -19.27
C LEU A 170 24.24 -14.77 -18.85
N ALA A 171 24.52 -14.61 -17.55
CA ALA A 171 25.30 -13.48 -17.05
C ALA A 171 26.74 -13.49 -17.62
N SER A 172 27.36 -14.66 -17.77
CA SER A 172 28.73 -14.77 -18.30
C SER A 172 28.88 -14.31 -19.76
N ALA A 173 27.79 -14.25 -20.52
CA ALA A 173 27.83 -13.69 -21.88
C ALA A 173 28.18 -12.18 -21.89
N LEU A 174 27.93 -11.48 -20.78
CA LEU A 174 28.27 -10.07 -20.63
C LEU A 174 29.75 -9.83 -20.30
N ASP A 175 30.47 -10.83 -19.80
CA ASP A 175 31.85 -10.67 -19.32
C ASP A 175 32.80 -10.18 -20.44
N MET A 176 32.72 -10.78 -21.63
CA MET A 176 33.59 -10.44 -22.76
C MET A 176 33.31 -9.04 -23.35
N PRO A 177 32.04 -8.66 -23.62
CA PRO A 177 31.70 -7.29 -23.99
C PRO A 177 32.17 -6.25 -22.95
N LEU A 178 31.93 -6.50 -21.66
CA LEU A 178 32.33 -5.58 -20.59
C LEU A 178 33.85 -5.46 -20.47
N LEU A 179 34.59 -6.56 -20.63
CA LEU A 179 36.06 -6.55 -20.70
C LEU A 179 36.57 -5.67 -21.85
N ARG A 180 35.96 -5.75 -23.04
CA ARG A 180 36.34 -4.92 -24.19
C ARG A 180 36.09 -3.44 -23.96
N ILE A 181 34.97 -3.10 -23.33
CA ILE A 181 34.64 -1.70 -22.96
C ILE A 181 35.66 -1.18 -21.94
N ASN A 182 36.04 -2.00 -20.97
CA ASN A 182 37.06 -1.65 -19.98
C ASN A 182 38.45 -1.48 -20.63
N GLN A 183 38.83 -2.36 -21.56
CA GLN A 183 40.08 -2.22 -22.32
C GLN A 183 40.10 -0.96 -23.19
N ALA A 184 38.94 -0.52 -23.69
CA ALA A 184 38.79 0.73 -24.41
C ALA A 184 38.75 1.97 -23.50
N ASN A 185 38.83 1.81 -22.17
CA ASN A 185 38.72 2.88 -21.17
C ASN A 185 37.49 3.78 -21.36
N SER A 186 36.37 3.23 -21.84
CA SER A 186 35.13 3.99 -21.99
C SER A 186 34.45 4.25 -20.64
N THR A 187 33.89 5.45 -20.49
CA THR A 187 33.06 5.84 -19.33
C THR A 187 31.76 5.03 -19.22
N ASP A 188 31.34 4.36 -20.29
CA ASP A 188 30.06 3.67 -20.37
C ASP A 188 30.04 2.28 -19.70
N LEU A 189 31.18 1.81 -19.17
CA LEU A 189 31.28 0.50 -18.52
C LEU A 189 30.22 0.30 -17.44
N VAL A 190 30.02 1.33 -16.61
CA VAL A 190 29.09 1.27 -15.47
C VAL A 190 27.64 1.25 -15.95
N SER A 191 27.27 2.13 -16.87
CA SER A 191 25.90 2.25 -17.39
C SER A 191 25.48 1.01 -18.16
N VAL A 192 26.35 0.48 -19.02
CA VAL A 192 26.11 -0.74 -19.81
C VAL A 192 25.99 -1.96 -18.89
N SER A 193 26.90 -2.11 -17.93
CA SER A 193 26.86 -3.21 -16.95
C SER A 193 25.56 -3.19 -16.13
N GLN A 194 25.15 -2.00 -15.68
CA GLN A 194 23.93 -1.84 -14.90
C GLN A 194 22.68 -2.14 -15.72
N TYR A 195 22.59 -1.66 -16.96
CA TYR A 195 21.45 -1.92 -17.84
C TYR A 195 21.27 -3.43 -18.10
N TYR A 196 22.29 -4.12 -18.60
CA TYR A 196 22.17 -5.55 -18.90
C TYR A 196 21.99 -6.42 -17.66
N SER A 197 22.62 -6.05 -16.53
CA SER A 197 22.37 -6.75 -15.26
C SER A 197 20.91 -6.58 -14.82
N SER A 198 20.32 -5.39 -15.02
CA SER A 198 18.92 -5.11 -14.66
C SER A 198 17.93 -5.88 -15.53
N GLU A 199 18.18 -5.98 -16.83
CA GLU A 199 17.39 -6.79 -17.77
C GLU A 199 17.44 -8.28 -17.39
N LEU A 200 18.62 -8.80 -17.05
CA LEU A 200 18.74 -10.20 -16.66
C LEU A 200 18.06 -10.49 -15.32
N VAL A 201 18.13 -9.57 -14.36
CA VAL A 201 17.37 -9.68 -13.10
C VAL A 201 15.86 -9.62 -13.37
N SER A 202 15.40 -8.78 -14.29
CA SER A 202 13.99 -8.71 -14.71
C SER A 202 13.54 -10.06 -15.29
N TYR A 203 14.36 -10.67 -16.15
CA TYR A 203 14.12 -12.00 -16.70
C TYR A 203 14.07 -13.09 -15.63
N VAL A 204 15.03 -13.11 -14.70
CA VAL A 204 15.03 -14.05 -13.55
C VAL A 204 13.73 -13.91 -12.73
N ARG A 205 13.32 -12.66 -12.45
CA ARG A 205 12.04 -12.40 -11.76
C ARG A 205 10.86 -12.93 -12.55
N LYS A 206 10.80 -12.73 -13.88
CA LYS A 206 9.75 -13.26 -14.77
C LYS A 206 9.66 -14.79 -14.72
N VAL A 207 10.79 -15.50 -14.78
CA VAL A 207 10.82 -16.97 -14.71
C VAL A 207 10.34 -17.48 -13.35
N LEU A 208 10.85 -16.89 -12.26
CA LEU A 208 10.55 -17.35 -10.89
C LEU A 208 9.19 -16.90 -10.35
N HIS A 209 8.56 -15.89 -10.98
CA HIS A 209 7.24 -15.37 -10.58
C HIS A 209 6.13 -16.42 -10.60
N ILE A 210 6.31 -17.48 -11.40
CA ILE A 210 5.39 -18.61 -11.47
C ILE A 210 5.17 -19.29 -10.10
N ILE A 211 6.14 -19.19 -9.20
CA ILE A 211 6.09 -19.79 -7.88
C ILE A 211 5.08 -19.03 -7.00
N PRO A 212 5.22 -17.71 -6.78
CA PRO A 212 4.17 -16.88 -6.20
C PRO A 212 2.79 -17.10 -6.80
N GLU A 213 2.67 -17.09 -8.13
CA GLU A 213 1.38 -17.31 -8.83
C GLU A 213 0.75 -18.65 -8.43
N THR A 214 1.55 -19.72 -8.45
CA THR A 214 1.08 -21.07 -8.11
C THR A 214 0.72 -21.17 -6.62
N MET A 215 1.52 -20.58 -5.73
CA MET A 215 1.21 -20.53 -4.30
C MET A 215 -0.11 -19.80 -4.03
N PHE A 216 -0.39 -18.69 -4.72
CA PHE A 216 -1.68 -17.98 -4.61
C PHE A 216 -2.86 -18.83 -5.07
N GLY A 217 -2.69 -19.60 -6.15
CA GLY A 217 -3.70 -20.56 -6.59
C GLY A 217 -4.00 -21.64 -5.54
N LEU A 218 -2.95 -22.18 -4.90
CA LEU A 218 -3.09 -23.15 -3.81
C LEU A 218 -3.74 -22.53 -2.57
N MET A 219 -3.34 -21.30 -2.21
CA MET A 219 -3.93 -20.56 -1.09
C MET A 219 -5.42 -20.31 -1.28
N ALA A 220 -5.84 -19.90 -2.49
CA ALA A 220 -7.24 -19.68 -2.80
C ALA A 220 -8.09 -20.93 -2.53
N ARG A 221 -7.57 -22.11 -2.89
CA ARG A 221 -8.24 -23.38 -2.61
C ARG A 221 -8.29 -23.70 -1.11
N ILE A 222 -7.23 -23.41 -0.35
CA ILE A 222 -7.21 -23.59 1.11
C ILE A 222 -8.30 -22.72 1.77
N ILE A 223 -8.43 -21.46 1.38
CA ILE A 223 -9.44 -20.54 1.94
C ILE A 223 -10.85 -21.04 1.64
N GLU A 224 -11.10 -21.47 0.40
CA GLU A 224 -12.40 -22.00 -0.02
C GLU A 224 -12.80 -23.20 0.85
N LEU A 225 -11.87 -24.13 1.08
CA LEU A 225 -12.09 -25.29 1.95
C LEU A 225 -12.33 -24.88 3.41
N GLN A 226 -11.50 -24.00 3.96
CA GLN A 226 -11.62 -23.55 5.35
C GLN A 226 -12.88 -22.72 5.62
N THR A 227 -13.37 -21.98 4.64
CA THR A 227 -14.50 -21.05 4.83
C THR A 227 -15.84 -21.70 4.50
N ASN A 228 -15.91 -22.49 3.42
CA ASN A 228 -17.17 -23.03 2.91
C ASN A 228 -17.39 -24.51 3.25
N SER A 229 -16.30 -25.28 3.48
CA SER A 229 -16.39 -26.74 3.62
C SER A 229 -16.15 -27.20 5.06
N ILE A 230 -15.14 -26.64 5.73
CA ILE A 230 -14.78 -27.00 7.11
C ILE A 230 -15.61 -26.15 8.06
N GLN A 231 -16.56 -26.78 8.75
CA GLN A 231 -17.38 -26.10 9.75
C GLN A 231 -16.59 -25.88 11.05
N GLU A 232 -16.80 -24.72 11.68
CA GLU A 232 -16.28 -24.46 13.02
C GLU A 232 -16.93 -25.41 14.05
N LEU A 233 -16.12 -25.87 15.00
CA LEU A 233 -16.59 -26.76 16.06
C LEU A 233 -17.51 -25.98 17.03
N PRO A 234 -18.73 -26.46 17.27
CA PRO A 234 -19.61 -25.84 18.26
C PRO A 234 -19.05 -26.04 19.68
N THR A 235 -19.40 -25.12 20.58
CA THR A 235 -18.93 -25.14 21.99
C THR A 235 -19.37 -26.38 22.77
N ARG A 236 -20.44 -27.06 22.32
CA ARG A 236 -20.88 -28.37 22.82
C ARG A 236 -21.21 -29.27 21.63
N LEU A 237 -20.61 -30.45 21.62
CA LEU A 237 -20.78 -31.43 20.56
C LEU A 237 -21.07 -32.82 21.16
N MET A 238 -22.07 -33.51 20.62
CA MET A 238 -22.31 -34.92 20.94
C MET A 238 -21.15 -35.78 20.39
N LYS A 239 -20.70 -36.78 21.14
CA LYS A 239 -19.56 -37.64 20.75
C LYS A 239 -19.73 -38.28 19.37
N ASP A 240 -20.97 -38.65 19.02
CA ASP A 240 -21.28 -39.32 17.75
C ASP A 240 -21.19 -38.38 16.53
N GLN A 241 -21.34 -37.07 16.75
CA GLN A 241 -21.22 -36.06 15.69
C GLN A 241 -19.77 -35.63 15.42
N LEU A 242 -18.83 -36.05 16.28
CA LEU A 242 -17.42 -35.64 16.21
C LEU A 242 -16.75 -36.05 14.90
N LYS A 243 -17.10 -37.22 14.35
CA LYS A 243 -16.58 -37.67 13.05
C LYS A 243 -17.10 -36.85 11.87
N GLN A 244 -18.33 -36.34 11.95
CA GLN A 244 -18.90 -35.47 10.90
C GLN A 244 -18.26 -34.08 10.91
N TYR A 245 -18.02 -33.50 12.09
CA TYR A 245 -17.34 -32.21 12.24
C TYR A 245 -15.81 -32.29 12.03
N ALA A 246 -15.22 -33.49 12.16
CA ALA A 246 -13.81 -33.67 11.90
C ALA A 246 -13.43 -33.39 10.45
N LYS A 247 -14.30 -33.67 9.47
CA LYS A 247 -14.09 -33.39 8.04
C LYS A 247 -12.69 -33.80 7.58
N LEU A 248 -12.37 -35.08 7.80
CA LEU A 248 -11.01 -35.61 7.66
C LEU A 248 -10.49 -35.49 6.22
N ASP A 249 -11.34 -35.72 5.22
CA ASP A 249 -10.96 -35.66 3.81
C ASP A 249 -10.60 -34.23 3.40
N GLU A 250 -11.44 -33.25 3.77
CA GLU A 250 -11.22 -31.83 3.48
C GLU A 250 -9.98 -31.31 4.23
N ARG A 251 -9.76 -31.74 5.48
CA ARG A 251 -8.55 -31.39 6.25
C ARG A 251 -7.29 -32.03 5.66
N TYR A 252 -7.39 -33.24 5.12
CA TYR A 252 -6.28 -33.89 4.42
C TYR A 252 -5.93 -33.14 3.12
N GLU A 253 -6.93 -32.66 2.38
CA GLU A 253 -6.71 -31.80 1.21
C GLU A 253 -5.98 -30.50 1.60
N VAL A 254 -6.43 -29.83 2.67
CA VAL A 254 -5.74 -28.64 3.20
C VAL A 254 -4.29 -28.95 3.58
N ALA A 255 -4.03 -30.06 4.27
CA ALA A 255 -2.67 -30.47 4.63
C ALA A 255 -1.80 -30.72 3.39
N LYS A 256 -2.35 -31.37 2.35
CA LYS A 256 -1.65 -31.62 1.08
C LYS A 256 -1.30 -30.30 0.37
N LEU A 257 -2.24 -29.37 0.28
CA LEU A 257 -2.02 -28.06 -0.33
C LEU A 257 -0.98 -27.24 0.45
N THR A 258 -1.06 -27.27 1.79
CA THR A 258 -0.09 -26.58 2.67
C THR A 258 1.31 -27.15 2.49
N HIS A 259 1.44 -28.48 2.44
CA HIS A 259 2.72 -29.13 2.15
C HIS A 259 3.27 -28.72 0.79
N SER A 260 2.43 -28.64 -0.25
CA SER A 260 2.86 -28.14 -1.56
C SER A 260 3.40 -26.71 -1.49
N ILE A 261 2.75 -25.80 -0.75
CA ILE A 261 3.25 -24.42 -0.55
C ILE A 261 4.63 -24.43 0.11
N SER A 262 4.85 -25.28 1.13
CA SER A 262 6.15 -25.43 1.77
C SER A 262 7.22 -25.92 0.80
N VAL A 263 6.91 -26.89 -0.07
CA VAL A 263 7.86 -27.40 -1.08
C VAL A 263 8.22 -26.32 -2.10
N PHE A 264 7.26 -25.50 -2.54
CA PHE A 264 7.53 -24.34 -3.41
C PHE A 264 8.43 -23.31 -2.75
N THR A 265 8.17 -23.01 -1.47
CA THR A 265 8.97 -22.10 -0.66
C THR A 265 10.40 -22.61 -0.51
N GLU A 266 10.55 -23.88 -0.13
CA GLU A 266 11.84 -24.55 0.04
C GLU A 266 12.64 -24.54 -1.29
N GLY A 267 11.98 -24.82 -2.43
CA GLY A 267 12.62 -24.81 -3.74
C GLY A 267 13.29 -23.47 -4.09
N ILE A 268 12.67 -22.33 -3.75
CA ILE A 268 13.29 -21.01 -3.91
C ILE A 268 14.40 -20.79 -2.90
N LEU A 269 14.16 -21.12 -1.62
CA LEU A 269 15.13 -20.88 -0.55
C LEU A 269 16.40 -21.75 -0.68
N MET A 270 16.31 -22.89 -1.36
CA MET A 270 17.47 -23.72 -1.71
C MET A 270 18.39 -23.04 -2.75
N MET A 271 17.90 -22.06 -3.49
CA MET A 271 18.76 -21.22 -4.31
C MET A 271 19.69 -20.43 -3.38
N LYS A 272 21.00 -20.47 -3.64
CA LYS A 272 21.95 -19.62 -2.92
C LYS A 272 21.88 -18.20 -3.47
N THR A 273 22.19 -17.21 -2.65
CA THR A 273 22.40 -15.84 -3.12
C THR A 273 23.37 -15.84 -4.29
N THR A 274 22.96 -15.22 -5.40
CA THR A 274 23.74 -15.20 -6.65
C THR A 274 24.05 -13.80 -7.05
N LEU A 275 25.34 -13.54 -7.30
CA LEU A 275 25.77 -12.38 -8.05
C LEU A 275 25.48 -12.62 -9.53
N VAL A 276 24.70 -11.72 -10.12
CA VAL A 276 24.23 -11.80 -11.49
C VAL A 276 24.62 -10.48 -12.17
N GLY A 277 25.71 -10.53 -12.94
CA GLY A 277 26.41 -9.32 -13.38
C GLY A 277 26.93 -8.56 -12.16
N ILE A 278 26.45 -7.34 -11.93
CA ILE A 278 26.78 -6.52 -10.75
C ILE A 278 25.72 -6.57 -9.64
N ILE A 279 24.56 -7.21 -9.89
CA ILE A 279 23.42 -7.19 -8.94
C ILE A 279 23.38 -8.51 -8.17
N GLN A 280 23.31 -8.43 -6.85
CA GLN A 280 23.10 -9.60 -6.00
C GLN A 280 21.61 -9.92 -5.88
N ILE A 281 21.23 -11.14 -6.25
CA ILE A 281 19.87 -11.66 -6.10
C ILE A 281 19.78 -12.43 -4.79
N ASP A 282 18.87 -11.97 -3.92
CA ASP A 282 18.45 -12.68 -2.72
C ASP A 282 17.13 -13.44 -2.98
N PRO A 283 17.13 -14.78 -2.95
CA PRO A 283 15.94 -15.59 -3.18
C PRO A 283 14.81 -15.32 -2.18
N LYS A 284 15.13 -15.02 -0.91
CA LYS A 284 14.10 -14.72 0.09
C LYS A 284 13.37 -13.44 -0.25
N LYS A 285 14.12 -12.37 -0.58
CA LYS A 285 13.54 -11.10 -1.02
C LYS A 285 12.77 -11.25 -2.35
N LEU A 286 13.26 -12.07 -3.27
CA LEU A 286 12.58 -12.32 -4.54
C LEU A 286 11.22 -13.02 -4.32
N LEU A 287 11.16 -13.97 -3.39
CA LEU A 287 9.93 -14.62 -2.98
C LEU A 287 8.95 -13.63 -2.36
N GLU A 288 9.41 -12.81 -1.41
CA GLU A 288 8.60 -11.79 -0.76
C GLU A 288 8.05 -10.78 -1.78
N ASP A 289 8.90 -10.24 -2.67
CA ASP A 289 8.51 -9.33 -3.75
C ASP A 289 7.47 -9.96 -4.67
N GLY A 290 7.64 -11.24 -5.00
CA GLY A 290 6.72 -11.99 -5.84
C GLY A 290 5.35 -12.20 -5.18
N ILE A 291 5.33 -12.52 -3.89
CA ILE A 291 4.09 -12.66 -3.10
C ILE A 291 3.38 -11.32 -2.97
N ARG A 292 4.12 -10.24 -2.68
CA ARG A 292 3.57 -8.87 -2.63
C ARG A 292 2.96 -8.48 -3.97
N LYS A 293 3.62 -8.81 -5.09
CA LYS A 293 3.14 -8.50 -6.44
C LYS A 293 1.82 -9.21 -6.76
N GLU A 294 1.71 -10.51 -6.47
CA GLU A 294 0.45 -11.23 -6.63
C GLU A 294 -0.65 -10.67 -5.72
N LEU A 295 -0.34 -10.35 -4.47
CA LEU A 295 -1.28 -9.73 -3.55
C LEU A 295 -1.83 -8.41 -4.12
N VAL A 296 -0.94 -7.53 -4.56
CA VAL A 296 -1.31 -6.23 -5.14
C VAL A 296 -2.21 -6.41 -6.35
N GLN A 297 -1.90 -7.36 -7.23
CA GLN A 297 -2.68 -7.62 -8.43
C GLN A 297 -4.08 -8.16 -8.11
N GLN A 298 -4.19 -9.13 -7.20
CA GLN A 298 -5.48 -9.73 -6.83
C GLN A 298 -6.36 -8.76 -6.05
N VAL A 299 -5.82 -8.04 -5.07
CA VAL A 299 -6.57 -7.04 -4.28
C VAL A 299 -7.03 -5.89 -5.17
N ALA A 300 -6.16 -5.32 -5.99
CA ALA A 300 -6.53 -4.23 -6.89
C ALA A 300 -7.63 -4.65 -7.88
N LYS A 301 -7.56 -5.90 -8.39
CA LYS A 301 -8.60 -6.48 -9.26
C LYS A 301 -9.91 -6.69 -8.50
N ALA A 302 -9.88 -7.21 -7.28
CA ALA A 302 -11.06 -7.41 -6.44
C ALA A 302 -11.77 -6.08 -6.13
N LEU A 303 -11.02 -5.04 -5.77
CA LEU A 303 -11.55 -3.69 -5.54
C LEU A 303 -12.15 -3.10 -6.83
N HIS A 304 -11.45 -3.25 -7.96
CA HIS A 304 -11.92 -2.73 -9.24
C HIS A 304 -13.24 -3.38 -9.67
N ILE A 305 -13.33 -4.71 -9.64
CA ILE A 305 -14.51 -5.47 -10.10
C ILE A 305 -15.65 -5.40 -9.07
N GLY A 306 -15.33 -5.49 -7.78
CA GLY A 306 -16.33 -5.53 -6.70
C GLY A 306 -17.11 -4.23 -6.57
N LEU A 307 -16.50 -3.09 -6.88
CA LEU A 307 -17.10 -1.75 -6.75
C LEU A 307 -17.45 -1.15 -8.12
N VAL A 308 -18.17 -1.91 -8.94
CA VAL A 308 -18.82 -1.43 -10.17
C VAL A 308 -20.31 -1.37 -9.90
N PHE A 309 -20.97 -0.23 -10.11
CA PHE A 309 -22.38 -0.05 -9.81
C PHE A 309 -23.18 0.24 -11.09
N ASN A 310 -24.36 -0.37 -11.22
CA ASN A 310 -25.25 -0.09 -12.35
C ASN A 310 -26.22 1.04 -12.00
N GLN A 311 -25.95 2.24 -12.51
CA GLN A 311 -26.76 3.44 -12.24
C GLN A 311 -28.21 3.33 -12.77
N LYS A 312 -28.50 2.39 -13.69
CA LYS A 312 -29.85 2.19 -14.22
C LYS A 312 -30.71 1.30 -13.32
N ASN A 313 -30.11 0.58 -12.38
CA ASN A 313 -30.86 -0.32 -11.52
C ASN A 313 -31.56 0.46 -10.41
N LYS A 314 -32.84 0.19 -10.17
CA LYS A 314 -33.62 0.85 -9.11
C LYS A 314 -33.29 0.33 -7.72
N GLN A 315 -32.76 -0.89 -7.63
CA GLN A 315 -32.39 -1.51 -6.36
C GLN A 315 -30.99 -1.07 -5.90
N ASN A 316 -30.85 -0.83 -4.60
CA ASN A 316 -29.57 -0.50 -3.99
C ASN A 316 -28.67 -1.74 -3.93
N GLU A 317 -27.62 -1.77 -4.76
CA GLU A 317 -26.65 -2.88 -4.80
C GLU A 317 -25.48 -2.68 -3.81
N LEU A 318 -25.33 -1.49 -3.20
CA LEU A 318 -24.12 -1.11 -2.47
C LEU A 318 -23.80 -2.07 -1.33
N MET A 319 -24.79 -2.34 -0.46
CA MET A 319 -24.61 -3.21 0.70
C MET A 319 -24.20 -4.63 0.30
N SER A 320 -24.89 -5.22 -0.69
CA SER A 320 -24.58 -6.57 -1.16
C SER A 320 -23.18 -6.67 -1.77
N LYS A 321 -22.75 -5.66 -2.55
CA LYS A 321 -21.39 -5.65 -3.13
C LYS A 321 -20.31 -5.44 -2.09
N LEU A 322 -20.54 -4.59 -1.09
CA LEU A 322 -19.62 -4.42 0.03
C LEU A 322 -19.52 -5.69 0.89
N GLU A 323 -20.62 -6.42 1.09
CA GLU A 323 -20.61 -7.71 1.79
C GLU A 323 -19.78 -8.75 1.02
N ALA A 324 -20.02 -8.91 -0.29
CA ALA A 324 -19.23 -9.80 -1.13
C ALA A 324 -17.73 -9.43 -1.13
N LEU A 325 -17.41 -8.14 -1.27
CA LEU A 325 -16.03 -7.66 -1.22
C LEU A 325 -15.39 -7.91 0.14
N SER A 326 -16.12 -7.70 1.23
CA SER A 326 -15.61 -7.94 2.59
C SER A 326 -15.24 -9.41 2.82
N GLN A 327 -16.00 -10.36 2.27
CA GLN A 327 -15.68 -11.79 2.33
C GLN A 327 -14.40 -12.13 1.57
N ILE A 328 -14.22 -11.55 0.37
CA ILE A 328 -13.00 -11.73 -0.42
C ILE A 328 -11.78 -11.18 0.32
N MET A 329 -11.88 -9.97 0.87
CA MET A 329 -10.78 -9.30 1.57
C MET A 329 -10.42 -10.01 2.88
N ASP A 330 -11.42 -10.48 3.64
CA ASP A 330 -11.19 -11.31 4.83
C ASP A 330 -10.55 -12.66 4.46
N GLY A 331 -10.95 -13.26 3.34
CA GLY A 331 -10.32 -14.46 2.78
C GLY A 331 -8.82 -14.27 2.52
N PHE A 332 -8.43 -13.17 1.86
CA PHE A 332 -7.01 -12.84 1.64
C PHE A 332 -6.26 -12.62 2.95
N ARG A 333 -6.84 -11.87 3.90
CA ARG A 333 -6.22 -11.65 5.21
C ARG A 333 -5.95 -12.97 5.94
N ARG A 334 -6.96 -13.85 6.03
CA ARG A 334 -6.86 -15.15 6.71
C ARG A 334 -5.85 -16.09 6.05
N SER A 335 -5.76 -16.08 4.72
CA SER A 335 -4.76 -16.92 4.03
C SER A 335 -3.35 -16.46 4.32
N PHE A 336 -3.09 -15.15 4.34
CA PHE A 336 -1.78 -14.62 4.72
C PHE A 336 -1.42 -14.92 6.18
N GLU A 337 -2.39 -14.89 7.08
CA GLU A 337 -2.23 -15.32 8.47
C GLU A 337 -1.92 -16.82 8.56
N TYR A 338 -2.56 -17.65 7.75
CA TYR A 338 -2.33 -19.10 7.73
C TYR A 338 -0.96 -19.49 7.15
N ILE A 339 -0.53 -18.87 6.05
CA ILE A 339 0.70 -19.28 5.35
C ILE A 339 2.00 -18.69 5.94
N GLN A 340 1.91 -17.68 6.81
CA GLN A 340 3.06 -16.91 7.28
C GLN A 340 4.20 -17.79 7.83
N ASP A 341 3.85 -18.83 8.59
CA ASP A 341 4.81 -19.74 9.23
C ASP A 341 5.45 -20.71 8.22
N TYR A 342 4.70 -21.10 7.19
CA TYR A 342 5.19 -22.03 6.15
C TYR A 342 6.10 -21.36 5.13
N VAL A 343 5.92 -20.05 4.94
CA VAL A 343 6.68 -19.24 3.97
C VAL A 343 7.79 -18.41 4.66
N CYS A 344 7.80 -18.36 6.00
CA CYS A 344 8.74 -17.58 6.81
C CYS A 344 8.73 -16.07 6.48
N ILE A 345 7.54 -15.51 6.29
CA ILE A 345 7.30 -14.08 6.01
C ILE A 345 6.28 -13.50 6.98
N TYR A 346 6.34 -12.19 7.23
CA TYR A 346 5.36 -11.50 8.07
C TYR A 346 4.07 -11.22 7.29
N GLY A 347 3.20 -12.23 7.17
CA GLY A 347 2.01 -12.18 6.31
C GLY A 347 1.07 -11.02 6.63
N LEU A 348 0.74 -10.81 7.91
CA LEU A 348 -0.17 -9.73 8.34
C LEU A 348 0.42 -8.34 8.08
N LYS A 349 1.74 -8.17 8.24
CA LYS A 349 2.44 -6.91 7.94
C LYS A 349 2.38 -6.59 6.45
N ILE A 350 2.68 -7.58 5.60
CA ILE A 350 2.59 -7.44 4.14
C ILE A 350 1.16 -7.07 3.72
N TRP A 351 0.16 -7.74 4.29
CA TRP A 351 -1.24 -7.41 4.05
C TRP A 351 -1.57 -5.94 4.37
N GLN A 352 -1.20 -5.47 5.56
CA GLN A 352 -1.48 -4.09 5.99
C GLN A 352 -0.75 -3.05 5.12
N GLU A 353 0.53 -3.29 4.81
CA GLU A 353 1.34 -2.40 3.97
C GLU A 353 0.76 -2.30 2.55
N GLU A 354 0.53 -3.44 1.89
CA GLU A 354 0.13 -3.45 0.48
C GLU A 354 -1.33 -2.99 0.30
N VAL A 355 -2.26 -3.36 1.18
CA VAL A 355 -3.66 -2.90 1.08
C VAL A 355 -3.74 -1.38 1.28
N THR A 356 -3.05 -0.85 2.29
CA THR A 356 -2.98 0.60 2.52
C THR A 356 -2.40 1.32 1.31
N ARG A 357 -1.31 0.78 0.77
CA ARG A 357 -0.63 1.33 -0.40
C ARG A 357 -1.50 1.33 -1.66
N ILE A 358 -2.21 0.24 -1.96
CA ILE A 358 -3.14 0.15 -3.11
C ILE A 358 -4.24 1.20 -2.98
N VAL A 359 -4.87 1.27 -1.81
CA VAL A 359 -6.02 2.16 -1.60
C VAL A 359 -5.58 3.62 -1.63
N SER A 360 -4.51 3.98 -0.92
CA SER A 360 -3.99 5.34 -0.89
C SER A 360 -3.53 5.83 -2.27
N PHE A 361 -2.92 4.96 -3.09
CA PHE A 361 -2.60 5.28 -4.49
C PHE A 361 -3.86 5.62 -5.29
N ASN A 362 -4.89 4.79 -5.22
CA ASN A 362 -6.13 5.04 -5.96
C ASN A 362 -6.87 6.29 -5.46
N VAL A 363 -6.85 6.56 -4.15
CA VAL A 363 -7.39 7.81 -3.57
C VAL A 363 -6.66 9.03 -4.14
N GLU A 364 -5.32 9.02 -4.16
CA GLU A 364 -4.52 10.10 -4.73
C GLU A 364 -4.84 10.34 -6.22
N GLN A 365 -4.93 9.26 -7.00
CA GLN A 365 -5.25 9.34 -8.43
C GLN A 365 -6.67 9.83 -8.70
N GLU A 366 -7.65 9.55 -7.84
CA GLU A 366 -9.00 10.12 -7.95
C GLU A 366 -9.01 11.61 -7.53
N CYS A 367 -8.23 11.98 -6.51
CA CYS A 367 -8.11 13.36 -6.03
C CYS A 367 -7.43 14.30 -7.04
N ASN A 368 -6.61 13.77 -7.95
CA ASN A 368 -6.01 14.53 -9.08
C ASN A 368 -7.06 15.27 -9.93
N ALA A 369 -8.32 14.86 -9.92
CA ALA A 369 -9.40 15.58 -10.61
C ALA A 369 -9.68 16.98 -10.01
N PHE A 370 -9.33 17.20 -8.73
CA PHE A 370 -9.59 18.43 -7.99
C PHE A 370 -8.34 19.29 -7.77
N MET A 371 -7.15 18.77 -8.08
CA MET A 371 -5.88 19.46 -7.87
C MET A 371 -5.40 20.19 -9.12
N ARG A 372 -4.74 21.34 -8.94
CA ARG A 372 -4.12 22.10 -10.04
C ARG A 372 -2.88 21.41 -10.58
N HIS A 373 -2.02 20.94 -9.68
CA HIS A 373 -0.86 20.11 -9.99
C HIS A 373 -1.23 18.65 -9.74
N LYS A 374 -1.24 17.85 -10.81
CA LYS A 374 -1.59 16.43 -10.74
C LYS A 374 -0.34 15.64 -10.37
N VAL A 375 -0.48 14.70 -9.44
CA VAL A 375 0.59 13.78 -9.06
C VAL A 375 0.63 12.66 -10.10
N LEU A 376 1.74 12.58 -10.82
CA LEU A 376 1.95 11.56 -11.85
C LEU A 376 2.40 10.24 -11.23
N ASP A 377 2.30 9.14 -11.98
CA ASP A 377 2.53 7.80 -11.43
C ASP A 377 3.92 7.59 -10.84
N TRP A 378 4.94 8.14 -11.51
CA TRP A 378 6.31 8.04 -11.05
C TRP A 378 6.64 8.98 -9.88
N GLU A 379 5.77 9.97 -9.62
CA GLU A 379 5.90 10.91 -8.51
C GLU A 379 5.18 10.41 -7.26
N SER A 380 4.20 9.52 -7.42
CA SER A 380 3.44 8.96 -6.32
C SER A 380 4.32 8.14 -5.38
N VAL A 381 4.26 8.46 -4.08
CA VAL A 381 4.99 7.75 -3.01
C VAL A 381 4.53 6.29 -2.89
N TYR A 382 3.30 5.99 -3.32
CA TYR A 382 2.73 4.65 -3.26
C TYR A 382 3.11 3.78 -4.45
N GLN A 383 3.62 4.36 -5.54
CA GLN A 383 3.99 3.58 -6.72
C GLN A 383 5.41 3.03 -6.58
N SER A 384 5.58 1.74 -6.89
CA SER A 384 6.89 1.07 -6.87
C SER A 384 7.26 0.58 -8.26
N ARG A 385 8.55 0.70 -8.60
CA ARG A 385 9.10 0.13 -9.85
C ARG A 385 9.16 -1.39 -9.82
N THR A 386 9.34 -2.00 -8.64
CA THR A 386 9.46 -3.47 -8.51
C THR A 386 8.10 -4.15 -8.43
N ILE A 387 7.14 -3.51 -7.76
CA ILE A 387 5.80 -4.04 -7.51
C ILE A 387 4.79 -2.97 -7.92
N PRO A 388 4.55 -2.73 -9.22
CA PRO A 388 3.65 -1.66 -9.65
C PRO A 388 2.19 -1.97 -9.29
N ILE A 389 1.45 -0.95 -8.86
CA ILE A 389 0.00 -1.05 -8.66
C ILE A 389 -0.65 -0.99 -10.06
N PRO A 390 -1.48 -1.98 -10.43
CA PRO A 390 -2.09 -2.02 -11.75
C PRO A 390 -3.12 -0.92 -11.91
N LYS A 391 -3.18 -0.36 -13.12
CA LYS A 391 -4.24 0.55 -13.54
C LYS A 391 -5.26 -0.20 -14.38
N PHE A 392 -6.51 0.12 -14.14
CA PHE A 392 -7.63 -0.39 -14.92
C PHE A 392 -8.26 0.76 -15.70
N ALA A 393 -8.83 0.45 -16.86
CA ALA A 393 -9.58 1.44 -17.62
C ALA A 393 -10.79 1.94 -16.80
N PRO A 394 -11.10 3.25 -16.84
CA PRO A 394 -12.32 3.78 -16.24
C PRO A 394 -13.56 3.06 -16.79
N THR A 395 -14.49 2.70 -15.91
CA THR A 395 -15.75 2.04 -16.28
C THR A 395 -16.87 3.05 -16.51
N ASP A 396 -16.67 4.29 -16.10
CA ASP A 396 -17.62 5.41 -16.19
C ASP A 396 -16.87 6.71 -16.48
N ASN A 397 -17.58 7.71 -17.04
CA ASN A 397 -16.97 8.98 -17.42
C ASN A 397 -16.64 9.88 -16.23
N ASN A 398 -17.23 9.60 -15.07
CA ASN A 398 -17.13 10.49 -13.92
C ASN A 398 -16.02 10.06 -12.97
N SER A 399 -15.70 8.77 -12.87
CA SER A 399 -14.70 8.23 -11.93
C SER A 399 -13.44 7.77 -12.63
N VAL A 400 -12.28 7.98 -12.01
CA VAL A 400 -11.01 7.43 -12.50
C VAL A 400 -10.88 5.98 -12.06
N ASN A 401 -11.26 5.66 -10.81
CA ASN A 401 -11.14 4.31 -10.25
C ASN A 401 -12.27 3.96 -9.27
N PHE A 402 -12.11 2.85 -8.54
CA PHE A 402 -13.14 2.28 -7.67
C PHE A 402 -13.56 3.19 -6.52
N ILE A 403 -12.66 4.02 -5.97
CA ILE A 403 -12.99 4.88 -4.82
C ILE A 403 -13.93 6.01 -5.24
N GLY A 404 -13.73 6.54 -6.46
CA GLY A 404 -14.63 7.50 -7.06
C GLY A 404 -16.02 6.92 -7.32
N ARG A 405 -16.08 5.68 -7.80
CA ARG A 405 -17.35 4.96 -8.01
C ARG A 405 -18.09 4.77 -6.70
N LEU A 406 -17.38 4.36 -5.65
CA LEU A 406 -17.94 4.22 -4.31
C LEU A 406 -18.47 5.55 -3.77
N ALA A 407 -17.71 6.64 -3.89
CA ALA A 407 -18.12 7.96 -3.43
C ALA A 407 -19.38 8.46 -4.16
N ARG A 408 -19.43 8.29 -5.48
CA ARG A 408 -20.59 8.70 -6.29
C ARG A 408 -21.82 7.86 -6.00
N GLU A 409 -21.65 6.56 -5.79
CA GLU A 409 -22.75 5.69 -5.40
C GLU A 409 -23.28 6.03 -4.01
N LEU A 410 -22.39 6.33 -3.06
CA LEU A 410 -22.76 6.81 -1.72
C LEU A 410 -23.58 8.11 -1.80
N LEU A 411 -23.14 9.06 -2.62
CA LEU A 411 -23.87 10.32 -2.84
C LEU A 411 -25.21 10.11 -3.56
N ARG A 412 -25.30 9.13 -4.45
CA ARG A 412 -26.53 8.78 -5.15
C ARG A 412 -27.59 8.22 -4.21
N ILE A 413 -27.20 7.28 -3.33
CA ILE A 413 -28.15 6.64 -2.40
C ILE A 413 -28.55 7.54 -1.22
N THR A 414 -27.77 8.58 -0.93
CA THR A 414 -28.04 9.54 0.17
C THR A 414 -28.44 10.92 -0.35
N ASP A 415 -28.89 11.02 -1.61
CA ASP A 415 -29.23 12.29 -2.25
C ASP A 415 -30.38 13.00 -1.47
N PRO A 416 -30.16 14.23 -0.95
CA PRO A 416 -31.15 15.01 -0.20
C PRO A 416 -32.43 15.32 -0.99
N LYS A 417 -32.44 15.14 -2.32
CA LYS A 417 -33.63 15.33 -3.13
C LYS A 417 -34.62 14.17 -3.00
N VAL A 418 -34.13 12.96 -2.74
CA VAL A 418 -34.95 11.75 -2.67
C VAL A 418 -34.95 11.09 -1.30
N THR A 419 -34.04 11.51 -0.41
CA THR A 419 -33.87 10.94 0.93
C THR A 419 -34.06 11.97 2.03
N ILE A 420 -34.36 11.49 3.24
CA ILE A 420 -34.40 12.27 4.47
C ILE A 420 -33.43 11.64 5.47
N TYR A 421 -32.52 12.44 6.02
CA TYR A 421 -31.60 12.02 7.07
C TYR A 421 -32.17 12.30 8.46
N VAL A 422 -32.24 11.26 9.30
CA VAL A 422 -32.69 11.36 10.69
C VAL A 422 -31.49 11.22 11.62
N HIS A 423 -31.08 12.33 12.24
CA HIS A 423 -29.86 12.39 13.04
C HIS A 423 -29.87 11.45 14.25
N GLN A 424 -31.00 11.37 14.96
CA GLN A 424 -31.16 10.57 16.17
C GLN A 424 -30.95 9.08 15.91
N MET A 425 -31.26 8.62 14.69
CA MET A 425 -31.13 7.23 14.26
C MET A 425 -29.92 7.00 13.35
N THR A 426 -29.17 8.04 12.99
CA THR A 426 -28.06 8.00 12.01
C THR A 426 -28.41 7.22 10.73
N THR A 427 -29.62 7.45 10.22
CA THR A 427 -30.24 6.63 9.16
C THR A 427 -30.87 7.51 8.08
N TRP A 428 -30.80 7.06 6.83
CA TRP A 428 -31.45 7.67 5.67
C TRP A 428 -32.70 6.89 5.27
N TYR A 429 -33.78 7.62 5.06
CA TYR A 429 -35.07 7.10 4.61
C TYR A 429 -35.43 7.65 3.24
N ASP A 430 -36.12 6.86 2.43
CA ASP A 430 -36.67 7.34 1.17
C ASP A 430 -37.85 8.28 1.42
N ASN A 431 -37.84 9.45 0.78
CA ASN A 431 -38.83 10.51 1.01
C ASN A 431 -40.25 10.09 0.58
N LYS A 432 -40.39 9.17 -0.39
CA LYS A 432 -41.70 8.78 -0.94
C LYS A 432 -42.28 7.55 -0.25
N THR A 433 -41.44 6.56 0.01
CA THR A 433 -41.83 5.24 0.53
C THR A 433 -41.61 5.12 2.03
N HIS A 434 -40.85 6.05 2.63
CA HIS A 434 -40.40 5.99 4.03
C HIS A 434 -39.61 4.72 4.38
N ALA A 435 -39.16 3.98 3.36
CA ALA A 435 -38.33 2.79 3.55
C ALA A 435 -36.92 3.21 3.97
N GLU A 436 -36.31 2.43 4.87
CA GLU A 436 -34.92 2.58 5.24
C GLU A 436 -34.01 2.29 4.03
N ILE A 437 -33.11 3.22 3.71
CA ILE A 437 -32.14 3.07 2.62
C ILE A 437 -30.81 2.57 3.16
N THR A 438 -30.28 3.24 4.19
CA THR A 438 -28.99 2.92 4.79
C THR A 438 -28.85 3.52 6.19
N ASN A 439 -28.01 2.91 7.01
CA ASN A 439 -27.75 3.27 8.41
C ASN A 439 -26.24 3.17 8.74
N ASN A 440 -25.87 3.24 10.02
CA ASN A 440 -24.48 3.18 10.46
C ASN A 440 -23.74 1.88 10.07
N ARG A 441 -24.45 0.75 9.87
CA ARG A 441 -23.86 -0.53 9.42
C ARG A 441 -23.10 -0.40 8.10
N LEU A 442 -23.50 0.55 7.24
CA LEU A 442 -22.80 0.82 5.99
C LEU A 442 -21.33 1.19 6.25
N PHE A 443 -21.06 2.06 7.22
CA PHE A 443 -19.70 2.51 7.51
C PHE A 443 -18.85 1.39 8.11
N SER A 444 -19.42 0.58 9.02
CA SER A 444 -18.75 -0.62 9.53
C SER A 444 -18.46 -1.65 8.44
N LEU A 445 -19.35 -1.79 7.46
CA LEU A 445 -19.15 -2.68 6.32
C LEU A 445 -18.07 -2.13 5.38
N MET A 446 -18.04 -0.83 5.11
CA MET A 446 -16.96 -0.18 4.36
C MET A 446 -15.61 -0.38 5.04
N MET A 447 -15.54 -0.22 6.37
CA MET A 447 -14.32 -0.49 7.15
C MET A 447 -13.83 -1.93 6.95
N LYS A 448 -14.74 -2.91 6.91
CA LYS A 448 -14.38 -4.32 6.65
C LYS A 448 -13.95 -4.58 5.20
N SER A 449 -14.53 -3.88 4.23
CA SER A 449 -14.27 -4.13 2.81
C SER A 449 -13.05 -3.39 2.24
N ILE A 450 -12.85 -2.11 2.59
CA ILE A 450 -11.77 -1.27 2.03
C ILE A 450 -10.75 -0.81 3.08
N GLY A 451 -10.95 -1.17 4.34
CA GLY A 451 -10.04 -0.85 5.44
C GLY A 451 -10.07 0.62 5.87
N THR A 452 -9.27 0.93 6.89
CA THR A 452 -9.08 2.29 7.43
C THR A 452 -8.62 3.27 6.34
N ALA A 453 -7.67 2.86 5.50
CA ALA A 453 -7.14 3.67 4.40
C ALA A 453 -8.22 4.06 3.39
N GLY A 454 -9.16 3.17 3.10
CA GLY A 454 -10.25 3.45 2.16
C GLY A 454 -11.29 4.40 2.72
N VAL A 455 -11.65 4.23 3.98
CA VAL A 455 -12.64 5.08 4.65
C VAL A 455 -12.07 6.48 4.92
N ASN A 456 -10.82 6.59 5.36
CA ASN A 456 -10.11 7.88 5.45
C ASN A 456 -9.93 8.51 4.06
N GLY A 457 -9.57 7.71 3.05
CA GLY A 457 -9.44 8.19 1.67
C GLY A 457 -10.76 8.72 1.08
N LEU A 458 -11.89 8.12 1.46
CA LEU A 458 -13.22 8.60 1.12
C LEU A 458 -13.53 9.94 1.81
N ASP A 459 -13.18 10.10 3.09
CA ASP A 459 -13.29 11.38 3.81
C ASP A 459 -12.49 12.50 3.11
N ARG A 460 -11.25 12.19 2.69
CA ARG A 460 -10.40 13.11 1.94
C ARG A 460 -10.98 13.47 0.57
N LEU A 461 -11.51 12.49 -0.16
CA LEU A 461 -12.16 12.74 -1.45
C LEU A 461 -13.41 13.64 -1.29
N LEU A 462 -14.26 13.35 -0.30
CA LEU A 462 -15.42 14.18 0.02
C LEU A 462 -15.01 15.60 0.42
N SER A 463 -13.87 15.76 1.12
CA SER A 463 -13.31 17.09 1.42
C SER A 463 -13.00 17.88 0.14
N PHE A 464 -12.36 17.27 -0.86
CA PHE A 464 -12.09 17.93 -2.14
C PHE A 464 -13.38 18.24 -2.93
N MET A 465 -14.37 17.37 -2.86
CA MET A 465 -15.69 17.62 -3.47
C MET A 465 -16.40 18.80 -2.81
N ILE A 466 -16.31 18.94 -1.48
CA ILE A 466 -16.81 20.13 -0.74
C ILE A 466 -16.08 21.39 -1.20
N VAL A 467 -14.74 21.37 -1.32
CA VAL A 467 -13.96 22.51 -1.82
C VAL A 467 -14.46 22.93 -3.21
N SER A 468 -14.69 21.97 -4.11
CA SER A 468 -15.17 22.24 -5.47
C SER A 468 -16.57 22.86 -5.48
N GLU A 469 -17.51 22.34 -4.69
CA GLU A 469 -18.86 22.90 -4.58
C GLU A 469 -18.85 24.29 -3.91
N MET A 470 -18.03 24.52 -2.88
CA MET A 470 -17.86 25.85 -2.27
C MET A 470 -17.30 26.89 -3.24
N GLN A 471 -16.31 26.51 -4.05
CA GLN A 471 -15.78 27.38 -5.10
C GLN A 471 -16.82 27.66 -6.18
N SER A 472 -17.69 26.70 -6.49
CA SER A 472 -18.82 26.88 -7.40
C SER A 472 -19.81 27.91 -6.85
N ILE A 473 -20.14 27.83 -5.55
CA ILE A 473 -20.99 28.83 -4.87
C ILE A 473 -20.37 30.23 -4.96
N ASN A 474 -19.09 30.38 -4.61
CA ASN A 474 -18.41 31.68 -4.66
C ASN A 474 -18.38 32.24 -6.09
N LYS A 475 -18.04 31.41 -7.08
CA LYS A 475 -18.05 31.82 -8.49
C LYS A 475 -19.44 32.24 -8.95
N TYR A 476 -20.49 31.56 -8.51
CA TYR A 476 -21.86 31.92 -8.82
C TYR A 476 -22.23 33.28 -8.20
N LEU A 477 -21.94 33.48 -6.92
CA LEU A 477 -22.19 34.75 -6.22
C LEU A 477 -21.41 35.91 -6.87
N ASP A 478 -20.14 35.71 -7.18
CA ASP A 478 -19.31 36.69 -7.88
C ASP A 478 -19.86 37.07 -9.26
N THR A 479 -20.36 36.09 -10.01
CA THR A 479 -20.82 36.31 -11.39
C THR A 479 -22.23 36.90 -11.46
N HIS A 480 -23.14 36.41 -10.62
CA HIS A 480 -24.58 36.69 -10.73
C HIS A 480 -25.12 37.63 -9.65
N VAL A 481 -24.43 37.80 -8.51
CA VAL A 481 -24.88 38.66 -7.41
C VAL A 481 -23.99 39.91 -7.33
N PHE A 482 -22.68 39.76 -7.20
CA PHE A 482 -21.76 40.88 -6.96
C PHE A 482 -21.38 41.69 -8.20
N ARG A 483 -21.78 41.27 -9.40
CA ARG A 483 -21.65 42.05 -10.65
C ARG A 483 -22.96 42.73 -11.07
N ASP A 484 -24.09 42.31 -10.51
CA ASP A 484 -25.40 42.88 -10.83
C ASP A 484 -25.67 44.08 -9.91
N LYS A 485 -25.63 45.30 -10.49
CA LYS A 485 -25.90 46.55 -9.76
C LYS A 485 -27.25 46.52 -9.02
N SER A 486 -28.26 45.89 -9.62
CA SER A 486 -29.60 45.80 -9.02
C SER A 486 -29.61 44.94 -7.75
N TRP A 487 -28.72 43.95 -7.65
CA TRP A 487 -28.56 43.14 -6.45
C TRP A 487 -27.76 43.87 -5.38
N ILE A 488 -26.70 44.58 -5.76
CA ILE A 488 -25.89 45.35 -4.82
C ILE A 488 -26.71 46.45 -4.14
N GLU A 489 -27.49 47.22 -4.90
CA GLU A 489 -28.37 48.27 -4.36
C GLU A 489 -29.47 47.71 -3.46
N LEU A 490 -30.06 46.57 -3.84
CA LEU A 490 -31.09 45.91 -3.04
C LEU A 490 -30.51 45.31 -1.74
N LEU A 491 -29.33 44.68 -1.81
CA LEU A 491 -28.64 44.14 -0.64
C LEU A 491 -28.16 45.24 0.30
N SER A 492 -27.62 46.35 -0.21
CA SER A 492 -27.19 47.47 0.63
C SER A 492 -28.36 48.13 1.35
N THR A 493 -29.47 48.36 0.64
CA THR A 493 -30.70 48.89 1.23
C THR A 493 -31.22 47.92 2.29
N PHE A 494 -31.35 46.64 1.97
CA PHE A 494 -31.85 45.64 2.90
C PHE A 494 -30.94 45.48 4.13
N HIS A 495 -29.62 45.44 3.94
CA HIS A 495 -28.64 45.36 5.01
C HIS A 495 -28.74 46.56 5.97
N ASN A 496 -28.83 47.79 5.46
CA ASN A 496 -28.98 48.98 6.29
C ASN A 496 -30.26 48.95 7.13
N TYR A 497 -31.39 48.49 6.56
CA TYR A 497 -32.64 48.28 7.30
C TYR A 497 -32.55 47.14 8.32
N LEU A 498 -31.72 46.12 8.08
CA LEU A 498 -31.46 45.06 9.05
C LEU A 498 -30.52 45.49 10.18
N GLU A 499 -29.63 46.45 9.96
CA GLU A 499 -28.79 47.01 11.03
C GLU A 499 -29.55 48.03 11.88
N ASP A 500 -30.48 48.78 11.28
CA ASP A 500 -31.33 49.72 12.00
C ASP A 500 -32.30 49.00 12.97
N ASN A 501 -32.16 49.28 14.27
CA ASN A 501 -33.01 48.72 15.32
C ASN A 501 -34.36 49.45 15.46
N GLY A 502 -34.55 50.58 14.77
CA GLY A 502 -35.78 51.40 14.78
C GLY A 502 -36.58 51.36 13.48
N ALA A 503 -36.25 50.46 12.55
CA ALA A 503 -36.89 50.39 11.24
C ALA A 503 -38.41 50.12 11.30
N ASP A 504 -39.17 50.79 10.43
CA ASP A 504 -40.62 50.56 10.29
C ASP A 504 -40.89 49.10 9.89
N SER A 505 -41.64 48.38 10.75
CA SER A 505 -42.01 46.98 10.57
C SER A 505 -42.79 46.74 9.26
N VAL A 506 -43.60 47.69 8.80
CA VAL A 506 -44.38 47.55 7.56
C VAL A 506 -43.47 47.67 6.34
N GLN A 507 -42.54 48.61 6.34
CA GLN A 507 -41.57 48.80 5.27
C GLN A 507 -40.58 47.64 5.20
N LEU A 508 -40.13 47.13 6.35
CA LEU A 508 -39.25 45.98 6.44
C LEU A 508 -39.94 44.72 5.87
N MET A 509 -41.22 44.49 6.17
CA MET A 509 -41.99 43.38 5.57
C MET A 509 -42.11 43.47 4.04
N ARG A 510 -42.30 44.68 3.49
CA ARG A 510 -42.29 44.89 2.03
C ARG A 510 -40.93 44.57 1.42
N LEU A 511 -39.85 45.01 2.06
CA LEU A 511 -38.49 44.68 1.63
C LEU A 511 -38.22 43.17 1.67
N TYR A 512 -38.60 42.48 2.75
CA TYR A 512 -38.54 41.02 2.82
C TYR A 512 -39.28 40.37 1.65
N SER A 513 -40.51 40.79 1.34
CA SER A 513 -41.27 40.22 0.23
C SER A 513 -40.57 40.37 -1.13
N ALA A 514 -39.95 41.54 -1.39
CA ALA A 514 -39.22 41.81 -2.62
C ALA A 514 -37.91 41.00 -2.71
N VAL A 515 -37.15 40.97 -1.62
CA VAL A 515 -35.86 40.26 -1.53
C VAL A 515 -36.07 38.75 -1.65
N LEU A 516 -37.05 38.18 -0.93
CA LEU A 516 -37.36 36.75 -0.98
C LEU A 516 -37.90 36.34 -2.36
N ALA A 517 -38.69 37.18 -3.02
CA ALA A 517 -39.14 36.91 -4.38
C ALA A 517 -37.97 36.83 -5.37
N LYS A 518 -37.03 37.78 -5.30
CA LYS A 518 -35.83 37.81 -6.15
C LYS A 518 -34.85 36.66 -5.80
N GLY A 519 -34.73 36.31 -4.51
CA GLY A 519 -33.85 35.26 -3.97
C GLY A 519 -34.22 33.83 -4.40
N ARG A 520 -35.45 33.59 -4.87
CA ARG A 520 -35.86 32.30 -5.45
C ARG A 520 -35.02 31.90 -6.67
N SER A 521 -34.37 32.86 -7.32
CA SER A 521 -33.46 32.61 -8.45
C SER A 521 -32.18 31.86 -8.06
N TRP A 522 -31.84 31.78 -6.77
CA TRP A 522 -30.63 31.12 -6.28
C TRP A 522 -30.81 29.61 -6.02
N SER A 523 -31.66 28.93 -6.80
CA SER A 523 -31.89 27.48 -6.67
C SER A 523 -30.60 26.65 -6.82
N VAL A 524 -29.70 27.08 -7.71
CA VAL A 524 -28.38 26.44 -7.91
C VAL A 524 -27.52 26.47 -6.63
N VAL A 525 -27.51 27.60 -5.91
CA VAL A 525 -26.76 27.72 -4.65
C VAL A 525 -27.37 26.82 -3.58
N ASN A 526 -28.71 26.73 -3.52
CA ASN A 526 -29.39 25.83 -2.58
C ASN A 526 -29.08 24.36 -2.86
N ASP A 527 -29.07 23.94 -4.13
CA ASP A 527 -28.68 22.59 -4.53
C ASP A 527 -27.23 22.27 -4.12
N SER A 528 -26.30 23.21 -4.33
CA SER A 528 -24.91 23.05 -3.87
C SER A 528 -24.80 23.01 -2.35
N LEU A 529 -25.58 23.80 -1.61
CA LEU A 529 -25.59 23.75 -0.14
C LEU A 529 -26.09 22.42 0.40
N LEU A 530 -27.15 21.85 -0.19
CA LEU A 530 -27.64 20.51 0.16
C LEU A 530 -26.57 19.44 -0.08
N LYS A 531 -25.85 19.50 -1.21
CA LYS A 531 -24.72 18.59 -1.47
C LYS A 531 -23.60 18.75 -0.45
N VAL A 532 -23.22 19.99 -0.11
CA VAL A 532 -22.20 20.25 0.93
C VAL A 532 -22.63 19.65 2.26
N GLY A 533 -23.89 19.86 2.66
CA GLY A 533 -24.44 19.27 3.87
C GLY A 533 -24.47 17.75 3.87
N GLN A 534 -24.89 17.14 2.75
CA GLN A 534 -24.86 15.70 2.55
C GLN A 534 -23.45 15.15 2.75
N MET A 535 -22.45 15.73 2.08
CA MET A 535 -21.05 15.32 2.20
C MET A 535 -20.54 15.46 3.63
N GLN A 536 -20.90 16.54 4.33
CA GLN A 536 -20.51 16.75 5.72
C GLN A 536 -21.12 15.74 6.70
N ILE A 537 -22.40 15.39 6.51
CA ILE A 537 -23.04 14.34 7.31
C ILE A 537 -22.34 13.00 7.10
N LEU A 538 -22.05 12.64 5.84
CA LEU A 538 -21.30 11.41 5.53
C LEU A 538 -19.92 11.40 6.20
N ARG A 539 -19.18 12.52 6.14
CA ARG A 539 -17.88 12.66 6.79
C ARG A 539 -17.95 12.54 8.32
N ARG A 540 -18.99 13.08 8.94
CA ARG A 540 -19.22 12.92 10.39
C ARG A 540 -19.45 11.46 10.78
N ASN A 541 -20.22 10.72 9.97
CA ASN A 541 -20.46 9.29 10.22
C ASN A 541 -19.20 8.44 9.96
N ILE A 542 -18.39 8.81 8.94
CA ILE A 542 -17.07 8.22 8.71
C ILE A 542 -16.13 8.45 9.91
N ALA A 543 -16.02 9.69 10.39
CA ALA A 543 -15.19 10.02 11.54
C ALA A 543 -15.64 9.25 12.80
N HIS A 544 -16.94 9.13 13.02
CA HIS A 544 -17.50 8.36 14.13
C HIS A 544 -17.13 6.86 14.05
N GLU A 545 -17.23 6.25 12.88
CA GLU A 545 -16.85 4.84 12.69
C GLU A 545 -15.34 4.62 12.87
N LEU A 546 -14.51 5.51 12.31
CA LEU A 546 -13.05 5.46 12.49
C LEU A 546 -12.67 5.57 13.97
N ASN A 547 -13.29 6.49 14.71
CA ASN A 547 -13.07 6.68 16.15
C ASN A 547 -13.46 5.44 16.95
N THR A 548 -14.65 4.91 16.68
CA THR A 548 -15.18 3.72 17.35
C THR A 548 -14.27 2.51 17.10
N SER A 549 -13.86 2.29 15.84
CA SER A 549 -12.93 1.22 15.47
C SER A 549 -11.55 1.41 16.12
N CYS A 550 -11.02 2.64 16.15
CA CYS A 550 -9.73 2.94 16.77
C CYS A 550 -9.73 2.67 18.27
N LYS A 551 -10.77 3.10 18.99
CA LYS A 551 -10.94 2.86 20.42
C LYS A 551 -11.04 1.37 20.76
N PHE A 552 -11.60 0.56 19.86
CA PHE A 552 -11.70 -0.89 20.03
C PHE A 552 -10.41 -1.64 19.68
N GLN A 553 -9.79 -1.33 18.52
CA GLN A 553 -8.64 -2.06 18.00
C GLN A 553 -7.30 -1.59 18.57
N SER A 554 -7.18 -0.30 18.89
CA SER A 554 -5.92 0.37 19.26
C SER A 554 -6.11 1.36 20.41
N ARG A 555 -6.65 0.87 21.54
CA ARG A 555 -6.99 1.71 22.72
C ARG A 555 -5.86 2.61 23.20
N HIS A 556 -4.63 2.09 23.26
CA HIS A 556 -3.48 2.88 23.74
C HIS A 556 -3.12 4.03 22.80
N LEU A 557 -3.18 3.79 21.47
CA LEU A 557 -2.96 4.84 20.48
C LEU A 557 -4.05 5.90 20.56
N ALA A 558 -5.32 5.48 20.68
CA ALA A 558 -6.44 6.39 20.81
C ALA A 558 -6.29 7.31 22.03
N ALA A 559 -5.99 6.74 23.20
CA ALA A 559 -5.79 7.49 24.43
C ALA A 559 -4.60 8.46 24.35
N ALA A 560 -3.48 8.04 23.73
CA ALA A 560 -2.31 8.89 23.55
C ALA A 560 -2.60 10.08 22.64
N LEU A 561 -3.28 9.85 21.51
CA LEU A 561 -3.67 10.91 20.57
C LEU A 561 -4.69 11.87 21.16
N GLU A 562 -5.69 11.36 21.89
CA GLU A 562 -6.71 12.17 22.56
C GLU A 562 -6.06 13.09 23.61
N THR A 563 -5.18 12.53 24.46
CA THR A 563 -4.44 13.30 25.47
C THR A 563 -3.54 14.36 24.83
N LEU A 564 -2.81 14.00 23.76
CA LEU A 564 -1.95 14.93 23.05
C LEU A 564 -2.75 16.08 22.42
N ASN A 565 -3.85 15.76 21.75
CA ASN A 565 -4.74 16.75 21.14
C ASN A 565 -5.33 17.71 22.19
N GLU A 566 -5.86 17.19 23.31
CA GLU A 566 -6.40 18.01 24.39
C GLU A 566 -5.34 18.92 25.01
N SER A 567 -4.12 18.40 25.22
CA SER A 567 -3.01 19.19 25.76
C SER A 567 -2.60 20.34 24.83
N LEU A 568 -2.53 20.09 23.52
CA LEU A 568 -2.18 21.09 22.53
C LEU A 568 -3.28 22.14 22.35
N LEU A 569 -4.55 21.72 22.34
CA LEU A 569 -5.68 22.65 22.30
C LEU A 569 -5.72 23.55 23.55
N THR A 570 -5.42 23.00 24.72
CA THR A 570 -5.33 23.78 25.97
C THR A 570 -4.18 24.81 25.90
N GLU A 571 -3.03 24.41 25.35
CA GLU A 571 -1.91 25.32 25.15
C GLU A 571 -2.21 26.42 24.12
N LEU A 572 -2.89 26.09 23.01
CA LEU A 572 -3.35 27.04 22.00
C LEU A 572 -4.29 28.10 22.59
N GLN A 573 -5.19 27.70 23.50
CA GLN A 573 -6.08 28.63 24.19
C GLN A 573 -5.33 29.58 25.14
N MET A 574 -4.26 29.11 25.78
CA MET A 574 -3.48 29.91 26.73
C MET A 574 -2.47 30.84 26.04
N LYS A 575 -1.78 30.37 24.99
CA LYS A 575 -0.69 31.10 24.31
C LYS A 575 -0.67 30.80 22.80
N PRO A 576 -1.55 31.43 22.01
CA PRO A 576 -1.63 31.16 20.57
C PRO A 576 -0.34 31.49 19.83
N GLU A 577 0.44 32.49 20.27
CA GLU A 577 1.65 32.97 19.59
C GLU A 577 2.84 31.99 19.61
N LYS A 578 2.87 31.02 20.54
CA LYS A 578 4.02 30.11 20.69
C LYS A 578 4.08 28.97 19.68
N LEU A 579 2.93 28.49 19.21
CA LEU A 579 2.80 27.28 18.38
C LEU A 579 2.86 27.53 16.86
N TYR A 580 2.90 28.79 16.43
CA TYR A 580 3.13 29.16 15.02
C TYR A 580 4.63 29.29 14.67
N GLY A 581 5.52 28.79 15.53
CA GLY A 581 6.93 28.59 15.20
C GLY A 581 7.10 27.57 14.06
N LYS A 582 8.19 27.69 13.28
CA LYS A 582 8.42 26.83 12.10
C LYS A 582 8.42 25.33 12.44
N ASP A 583 8.96 24.93 13.60
CA ASP A 583 9.07 23.51 13.99
C ASP A 583 7.74 22.94 14.51
N ASP A 584 6.96 23.72 15.27
CA ASP A 584 5.64 23.30 15.78
C ASP A 584 4.59 23.17 14.66
N SER A 585 4.78 23.87 13.54
CA SER A 585 3.93 23.73 12.35
C SER A 585 4.01 22.35 11.70
N ALA A 586 5.17 21.68 11.77
CA ALA A 586 5.34 20.33 11.26
C ALA A 586 4.64 19.30 12.17
N LEU A 587 4.74 19.48 13.49
CA LEU A 587 4.04 18.65 14.47
C LEU A 587 2.52 18.71 14.28
N LEU A 588 1.95 19.91 14.11
CA LEU A 588 0.52 20.09 13.88
C LEU A 588 0.06 19.41 12.57
N TYR A 589 0.87 19.48 11.51
CA TYR A 589 0.56 18.82 10.25
C TYR A 589 0.58 17.29 10.39
N GLU A 590 1.60 16.72 11.04
CA GLU A 590 1.69 15.28 11.27
C GLU A 590 0.56 14.79 12.20
N LEU A 591 0.31 15.51 13.29
CA LEU A 591 -0.76 15.17 14.24
C LEU A 591 -2.13 15.22 13.56
N SER A 592 -2.41 16.25 12.75
CA SER A 592 -3.67 16.33 12.00
C SER A 592 -3.90 15.09 11.14
N ASN A 593 -2.86 14.57 10.48
CA ASN A 593 -2.98 13.33 9.72
C ASN A 593 -3.35 12.16 10.64
N TYR A 594 -2.67 11.98 11.78
CA TYR A 594 -3.03 10.91 12.73
C TYR A 594 -4.46 11.04 13.27
N LEU A 595 -4.92 12.26 13.58
CA LEU A 595 -6.28 12.53 14.06
C LEU A 595 -7.34 12.21 12.98
N GLU A 596 -7.07 12.51 11.71
CA GLU A 596 -7.94 12.16 10.59
C GLU A 596 -8.02 10.63 10.37
N TRP A 597 -6.91 9.90 10.54
CA TRP A 597 -6.89 8.44 10.40
C TRP A 597 -7.60 7.71 11.55
N THR A 598 -7.67 8.36 12.71
CA THR A 598 -8.29 7.81 13.92
C THR A 598 -9.70 8.34 14.19
N GLY A 599 -10.20 9.28 13.38
CA GLY A 599 -11.55 9.83 13.53
C GLY A 599 -11.71 10.79 14.71
N PHE A 600 -10.63 11.40 15.19
CA PHE A 600 -10.68 12.48 16.18
C PHE A 600 -10.84 13.88 15.56
N SER A 601 -10.93 13.96 14.23
CA SER A 601 -11.21 15.21 13.53
C SER A 601 -12.69 15.62 13.65
N ASP A 602 -12.95 16.92 13.67
CA ASP A 602 -14.30 17.48 13.55
C ASP A 602 -14.50 18.05 12.13
N PRO A 603 -15.22 17.33 11.25
CA PRO A 603 -15.45 17.78 9.87
C PRO A 603 -16.17 19.13 9.75
N LEU A 604 -17.02 19.48 10.72
CA LEU A 604 -17.86 20.67 10.69
C LEU A 604 -17.11 21.95 11.07
N SER A 605 -15.96 21.86 11.74
CA SER A 605 -15.10 23.00 12.06
C SER A 605 -13.96 23.19 11.06
N LYS A 606 -13.74 22.25 10.14
CA LYS A 606 -12.68 22.34 9.13
C LYS A 606 -12.95 23.47 8.13
N ILE A 607 -11.90 24.23 7.84
CA ILE A 607 -11.88 25.29 6.81
C ILE A 607 -11.39 24.67 5.48
N TYR A 608 -12.21 24.76 4.44
CA TYR A 608 -11.96 24.21 3.10
C TYR A 608 -11.42 25.24 2.12
N ILE A 609 -11.81 26.51 2.27
CA ILE A 609 -11.44 27.59 1.36
C ILE A 609 -10.85 28.77 2.11
N SER A 610 -9.82 29.39 1.54
CA SER A 610 -9.21 30.63 2.03
C SER A 610 -9.47 31.76 1.04
N SER A 611 -10.76 32.01 0.77
CA SER A 611 -11.18 33.08 -0.16
C SER A 611 -11.38 34.39 0.59
N ARG A 612 -11.28 35.52 -0.13
CA ARG A 612 -11.66 36.83 0.43
C ARG A 612 -13.12 36.78 0.91
N SER A 613 -13.41 37.40 2.05
CA SER A 613 -14.76 37.50 2.59
C SER A 613 -15.69 38.20 1.58
N PRO A 614 -16.75 37.53 1.10
CA PRO A 614 -17.72 38.16 0.22
C PRO A 614 -18.56 39.17 1.01
N SER A 615 -18.82 40.34 0.40
CA SER A 615 -19.69 41.35 1.00
C SER A 615 -21.11 40.81 1.18
N PHE A 616 -21.77 41.16 2.27
CA PHE A 616 -23.17 40.79 2.55
C PHE A 616 -23.44 39.27 2.65
N LEU A 617 -22.43 38.44 2.92
CA LEU A 617 -22.60 36.98 3.00
C LEU A 617 -23.63 36.55 4.05
N ASP A 618 -23.59 37.15 5.23
CA ASP A 618 -24.55 36.98 6.32
C ASP A 618 -25.99 37.27 5.87
N THR A 619 -26.17 38.34 5.10
CA THR A 619 -27.44 38.78 4.54
C THR A 619 -27.92 37.82 3.45
N ILE A 620 -27.02 37.37 2.57
CA ILE A 620 -27.32 36.37 1.52
C ILE A 620 -27.71 35.03 2.16
N ALA A 621 -26.97 34.57 3.17
CA ALA A 621 -27.27 33.36 3.92
C ALA A 621 -28.67 33.43 4.56
N HIS A 622 -29.00 34.56 5.19
CA HIS A 622 -30.33 34.81 5.75
C HIS A 622 -31.43 34.73 4.68
N ILE A 623 -31.25 35.39 3.54
CA ILE A 623 -32.21 35.35 2.43
C ILE A 623 -32.41 33.92 1.91
N LEU A 624 -31.33 33.15 1.76
CA LEU A 624 -31.40 31.75 1.32
C LEU A 624 -32.24 30.92 2.28
N VAL A 625 -31.97 30.99 3.58
CA VAL A 625 -32.71 30.25 4.61
C VAL A 625 -34.18 30.67 4.65
N ALA A 626 -34.46 31.97 4.73
CA ALA A 626 -35.82 32.48 4.78
C ALA A 626 -36.63 32.11 3.52
N THR A 627 -35.98 31.99 2.35
CA THR A 627 -36.64 31.55 1.11
C THR A 627 -37.06 30.07 1.14
N GLN A 628 -36.37 29.22 1.90
CA GLN A 628 -36.71 27.79 2.03
C GLN A 628 -37.73 27.50 3.12
N MET A 629 -37.86 28.35 4.14
CA MET A 629 -38.75 28.10 5.29
C MET A 629 -40.21 27.90 4.90
N ASN A 630 -40.66 28.55 3.82
CA ASN A 630 -42.02 28.38 3.32
C ASN A 630 -42.28 27.01 2.65
N LYS A 631 -41.23 26.29 2.23
CA LYS A 631 -41.31 24.95 1.62
C LYS A 631 -41.18 23.82 2.64
N LEU A 632 -40.65 24.11 3.82
CA LEU A 632 -40.42 23.11 4.87
C LEU A 632 -41.62 23.02 5.83
N VAL A 633 -41.80 21.87 6.45
CA VAL A 633 -42.71 21.61 7.58
C VAL A 633 -41.95 20.79 8.60
N TYR A 634 -42.16 21.13 9.86
CA TYR A 634 -41.72 20.32 10.97
C TYR A 634 -42.52 19.02 11.07
N VAL A 635 -41.80 17.90 11.14
CA VAL A 635 -42.38 16.57 11.29
C VAL A 635 -42.00 16.02 12.66
N LYS A 636 -42.99 15.90 13.54
CA LYS A 636 -42.82 15.45 14.93
C LYS A 636 -42.17 14.07 15.04
N ALA A 637 -42.47 13.15 14.12
CA ALA A 637 -41.95 11.78 14.14
C ALA A 637 -40.42 11.70 14.01
N ILE A 638 -39.81 12.62 13.27
CA ILE A 638 -38.35 12.69 13.08
C ILE A 638 -37.70 13.82 13.89
N HIS A 639 -38.52 14.63 14.58
CA HIS A 639 -38.09 15.85 15.26
C HIS A 639 -37.16 16.71 14.38
N GLY A 640 -37.62 17.02 13.17
CA GLY A 640 -36.84 17.78 12.19
C GLY A 640 -37.68 18.34 11.04
N LEU A 641 -37.02 19.11 10.18
CA LEU A 641 -37.66 19.77 9.02
C LEU A 641 -37.65 18.87 7.78
N SER A 642 -38.80 18.76 7.11
CA SER A 642 -38.97 18.05 5.84
C SER A 642 -39.78 18.87 4.85
N CYS A 643 -39.78 18.50 3.57
CA CYS A 643 -40.55 19.21 2.55
C CYS A 643 -42.06 19.06 2.70
N LYS A 644 -42.80 20.17 2.53
CA LYS A 644 -44.27 20.19 2.40
C LYS A 644 -44.75 19.39 1.19
N LYS A 645 -44.05 19.52 0.06
CA LYS A 645 -44.39 18.87 -1.20
C LYS A 645 -43.23 17.99 -1.66
N PRO A 646 -43.49 16.77 -2.17
CA PRO A 646 -42.45 15.88 -2.66
C PRO A 646 -41.60 16.45 -3.80
N LEU A 647 -42.11 17.46 -4.53
CA LEU A 647 -41.45 18.09 -5.68
C LEU A 647 -40.49 19.24 -5.29
N ASP A 648 -40.53 19.72 -4.05
CA ASP A 648 -39.70 20.86 -3.60
C ASP A 648 -38.27 20.44 -3.19
N TYR A 649 -38.02 19.13 -3.04
CA TYR A 649 -36.71 18.46 -2.91
C TYR A 649 -35.70 19.14 -1.96
N CYS A 650 -36.01 19.21 -0.66
CA CYS A 650 -35.15 19.78 0.38
C CYS A 650 -35.24 18.98 1.69
N ASP A 651 -34.12 18.40 2.12
CA ASP A 651 -33.97 17.79 3.43
C ASP A 651 -33.39 18.82 4.42
N GLY A 652 -34.03 18.97 5.59
CA GLY A 652 -33.69 19.98 6.58
C GLY A 652 -32.29 19.80 7.15
N ALA A 653 -31.90 18.59 7.52
CA ALA A 653 -30.62 18.33 8.18
C ALA A 653 -29.40 18.63 7.27
N PRO A 654 -29.33 18.12 6.02
CA PRO A 654 -28.30 18.53 5.07
C PRO A 654 -28.32 20.04 4.82
N TYR A 655 -29.49 20.67 4.74
CA TYR A 655 -29.54 22.12 4.50
C TYR A 655 -28.92 22.93 5.65
N VAL A 656 -29.25 22.60 6.90
CA VAL A 656 -28.66 23.21 8.11
C VAL A 656 -27.16 23.05 8.11
N VAL A 657 -26.66 21.82 7.90
CA VAL A 657 -25.23 21.51 7.92
C VAL A 657 -24.49 22.21 6.77
N GLY A 658 -25.09 22.28 5.59
CA GLY A 658 -24.55 23.00 4.44
C GLY A 658 -24.38 24.49 4.71
N MET A 659 -25.41 25.12 5.30
CA MET A 659 -25.37 26.54 5.68
C MET A 659 -24.35 26.82 6.78
N LEU A 660 -24.29 25.96 7.80
CA LEU A 660 -23.28 26.04 8.86
C LEU A 660 -21.87 25.96 8.28
N THR A 661 -21.65 25.03 7.36
CA THR A 661 -20.34 24.84 6.71
C THR A 661 -19.97 26.09 5.91
N LEU A 662 -20.89 26.70 5.16
CA LEU A 662 -20.63 27.91 4.37
C LEU A 662 -20.19 29.07 5.27
N LEU A 663 -20.94 29.34 6.34
CA LEU A 663 -20.66 30.48 7.23
C LEU A 663 -19.33 30.32 7.98
N ARG A 664 -18.96 29.09 8.37
CA ARG A 664 -17.70 28.78 9.05
C ARG A 664 -16.45 28.90 8.19
N GLN A 665 -16.58 29.05 6.87
CA GLN A 665 -15.41 29.30 6.01
C GLN A 665 -14.83 30.70 6.18
N TYR A 666 -15.55 31.59 6.88
CA TYR A 666 -15.21 32.99 7.05
C TYR A 666 -15.16 33.35 8.54
N HIS A 667 -14.94 34.63 8.83
CA HIS A 667 -14.82 35.14 10.19
C HIS A 667 -16.05 34.79 11.07
N GLU A 668 -15.83 34.51 12.35
CA GLU A 668 -16.88 34.07 13.29
C GLU A 668 -18.05 35.06 13.41
N ASP A 669 -17.79 36.36 13.16
CA ASP A 669 -18.82 37.41 13.16
C ASP A 669 -19.97 37.11 12.19
N PHE A 670 -19.72 36.44 11.06
CA PHE A 670 -20.77 36.13 10.09
C PHE A 670 -21.84 35.22 10.67
N VAL A 671 -21.46 34.26 11.52
CA VAL A 671 -22.40 33.37 12.22
C VAL A 671 -23.27 34.17 13.18
N SER A 672 -22.65 35.06 13.97
CA SER A 672 -23.37 35.90 14.93
C SER A 672 -24.34 36.87 14.24
N LYS A 673 -23.92 37.51 13.14
CA LYS A 673 -24.78 38.40 12.33
C LYS A 673 -25.92 37.65 11.65
N PHE A 674 -25.64 36.48 11.08
CA PHE A 674 -26.67 35.61 10.49
C PHE A 674 -27.75 35.22 11.50
N ILE A 675 -27.37 34.81 12.72
CA ILE A 675 -28.31 34.46 13.79
C ILE A 675 -29.14 35.68 14.21
N ASN A 676 -28.53 36.87 14.30
CA ASN A 676 -29.24 38.11 14.60
C ASN A 676 -30.30 38.41 13.52
N TYR A 677 -29.95 38.31 12.23
CA TYR A 677 -30.90 38.55 11.13
C TYR A 677 -32.06 37.54 11.09
N CYS A 678 -31.78 36.26 11.35
CA CYS A 678 -32.84 35.25 11.51
C CYS A 678 -33.77 35.59 12.68
N SER A 679 -33.20 36.01 13.81
CA SER A 679 -33.95 36.39 15.01
C SER A 679 -34.83 37.63 14.78
N LYS A 680 -34.31 38.66 14.10
CA LYS A 680 -35.08 39.84 13.69
C LYS A 680 -36.26 39.47 12.80
N TYR A 681 -36.08 38.52 11.88
CA TYR A 681 -37.16 38.05 11.03
C TYR A 681 -38.23 37.27 11.81
N ILE A 682 -37.83 36.41 12.75
CA ILE A 682 -38.77 35.71 13.65
C ILE A 682 -39.63 36.72 14.43
N ASN A 683 -38.99 37.70 15.06
CA ASN A 683 -39.70 38.73 15.84
C ASN A 683 -40.67 39.54 14.96
N LEU A 684 -40.28 39.86 13.72
CA LEU A 684 -41.13 40.55 12.75
C LEU A 684 -42.35 39.71 12.34
N LEU A 685 -42.17 38.40 12.10
CA LEU A 685 -43.28 37.50 11.77
C LEU A 685 -44.25 37.36 12.95
N ILE A 686 -43.74 37.29 14.17
CA ILE A 686 -44.56 37.20 15.38
C ILE A 686 -45.32 38.52 15.63
N SER A 687 -44.67 39.69 15.50
CA SER A 687 -45.30 41.00 15.74
C SER A 687 -46.36 41.35 14.68
N THR A 688 -46.17 40.92 13.44
CA THR A 688 -47.16 41.07 12.37
C THR A 688 -48.35 40.11 12.54
N ALA A 689 -48.14 38.93 13.11
CA ALA A 689 -49.23 38.01 13.42
C ALA A 689 -50.11 38.50 14.57
N THR A 690 -49.52 39.04 15.64
CA THR A 690 -50.24 39.53 16.84
C THR A 690 -51.03 40.82 16.60
N SER A 691 -50.65 41.61 15.60
CA SER A 691 -51.41 42.80 15.17
C SER A 691 -52.67 42.47 14.35
N SER A 692 -52.80 41.23 13.88
CA SER A 692 -54.04 40.71 13.28
C SER A 692 -54.91 40.07 14.38
N ALA A 693 -56.18 40.48 14.50
CA ALA A 693 -57.08 40.11 15.60
C ALA A 693 -57.48 38.61 15.70
N LYS A 694 -56.73 37.68 15.09
CA LYS A 694 -57.06 36.25 14.97
C LYS A 694 -55.94 35.24 15.30
N ALA A 695 -54.74 35.63 15.75
CA ALA A 695 -53.65 34.65 15.92
C ALA A 695 -53.14 34.52 17.37
N VAL A 696 -53.42 33.39 18.01
CA VAL A 696 -52.71 32.89 19.22
C VAL A 696 -51.54 31.95 18.81
N GLU A 697 -51.44 31.59 17.52
CA GLU A 697 -50.46 30.63 17.01
C GLU A 697 -49.22 31.31 16.40
N ILE A 698 -48.04 30.74 16.62
CA ILE A 698 -46.80 31.15 15.95
C ILE A 698 -46.92 30.87 14.44
N PRO A 699 -46.60 31.83 13.55
CA PRO A 699 -46.61 31.59 12.10
C PRO A 699 -45.73 30.41 11.71
N GLY A 700 -46.19 29.57 10.76
CA GLY A 700 -45.46 28.36 10.35
C GLY A 700 -44.02 28.61 9.88
N ASP A 701 -43.77 29.72 9.17
CA ASP A 701 -42.41 30.08 8.73
C ASP A 701 -41.51 30.50 9.92
N ALA A 702 -42.08 31.15 10.94
CA ALA A 702 -41.37 31.49 12.18
C ALA A 702 -41.06 30.23 13.00
N PHE A 703 -42.00 29.28 13.07
CA PHE A 703 -41.79 27.99 13.71
C PHE A 703 -40.68 27.18 13.03
N ASN A 704 -40.70 27.11 11.71
CA ASN A 704 -39.67 26.40 10.94
C ASN A 704 -38.29 27.03 11.14
N LEU A 705 -38.21 28.37 11.17
CA LEU A 705 -36.95 29.08 11.39
C LEU A 705 -36.41 28.91 12.82
N LEU A 706 -37.30 28.86 13.83
CA LEU A 706 -36.92 28.50 15.21
C LEU A 706 -36.33 27.09 15.29
N THR A 707 -36.97 26.12 14.63
CA THR A 707 -36.48 24.75 14.52
C THR A 707 -35.12 24.70 13.81
N PHE A 708 -34.96 25.43 12.71
CA PHE A 708 -33.71 25.54 11.98
C PHE A 708 -32.58 26.09 12.87
N LEU A 709 -32.85 27.15 13.66
CA LEU A 709 -31.85 27.73 14.56
C LEU A 709 -31.48 26.76 15.69
N GLU A 710 -32.42 26.01 16.24
CA GLU A 710 -32.13 24.97 17.23
C GLU A 710 -31.20 23.89 16.66
N GLU A 711 -31.51 23.36 15.48
CA GLU A 711 -30.65 22.38 14.79
C GLU A 711 -29.29 22.99 14.44
N PHE A 712 -29.26 24.24 13.96
CA PHE A 712 -28.02 24.95 13.61
C PHE A 712 -27.09 25.12 14.81
N LEU A 713 -27.64 25.51 15.97
CA LEU A 713 -26.88 25.60 17.22
C LEU A 713 -26.35 24.22 17.66
N ARG A 714 -27.19 23.18 17.54
CA ARG A 714 -26.83 21.80 17.90
C ARG A 714 -25.71 21.25 17.03
N TYR A 715 -25.81 21.37 15.71
CA TYR A 715 -24.76 20.93 14.79
C TYR A 715 -23.49 21.77 14.92
N GLY A 716 -23.62 23.05 15.25
CA GLY A 716 -22.51 23.96 15.45
C GLY A 716 -21.84 23.88 16.83
N ASN A 717 -22.38 23.13 17.80
CA ASN A 717 -21.93 23.24 19.20
C ASN A 717 -21.86 24.71 19.67
N LEU A 718 -22.79 25.56 19.20
CA LEU A 718 -22.80 26.99 19.48
C LEU A 718 -23.59 27.29 20.76
N PRO A 719 -23.19 28.30 21.54
CA PRO A 719 -23.89 28.63 22.77
C PRO A 719 -25.28 29.18 22.46
N ARG A 720 -26.28 28.64 23.17
CA ARG A 720 -27.69 29.04 23.06
C ARG A 720 -27.92 30.54 23.27
N ILE A 721 -27.02 31.19 24.03
CA ILE A 721 -27.07 32.62 24.32
C ILE A 721 -27.07 33.49 23.07
N LEU A 722 -26.54 33.00 21.94
CA LEU A 722 -26.54 33.73 20.67
C LEU A 722 -27.95 33.97 20.12
N VAL A 723 -28.88 33.06 20.36
CA VAL A 723 -30.29 33.22 19.96
C VAL A 723 -31.09 33.92 21.04
N THR A 724 -30.92 33.56 22.32
CA THR A 724 -31.73 34.13 23.41
C THR A 724 -31.44 35.60 23.71
N ARG A 725 -30.32 36.14 23.21
CA ARG A 725 -30.06 37.60 23.19
C ARG A 725 -31.04 38.38 22.31
N HIS A 726 -31.60 37.74 21.28
CA HIS A 726 -32.41 38.39 20.26
C HIS A 726 -33.86 37.88 20.23
N VAL A 727 -34.10 36.63 20.64
CA VAL A 727 -35.43 36.04 20.79
C VAL A 727 -35.70 35.77 22.27
N PRO A 728 -36.87 36.15 22.83
CA PRO A 728 -37.18 35.89 24.23
C PRO A 728 -37.05 34.40 24.58
N GLU A 729 -36.38 34.11 25.70
CA GLU A 729 -36.07 32.73 26.12
C GLU A 729 -37.31 31.85 26.23
N TYR A 730 -38.41 32.39 26.77
CA TYR A 730 -39.72 31.72 26.85
C TYR A 730 -40.24 31.26 25.48
N VAL A 731 -40.06 32.06 24.42
CA VAL A 731 -40.50 31.70 23.06
C VAL A 731 -39.63 30.56 22.53
N PHE A 732 -38.33 30.60 22.76
CA PHE A 732 -37.40 29.58 22.30
C PHE A 732 -37.48 28.27 23.11
N ASP A 733 -37.95 28.29 24.36
CA ASP A 733 -38.21 27.06 25.14
C ASP A 733 -39.55 26.41 24.81
N GLN A 734 -40.58 27.22 24.55
CA GLN A 734 -41.95 26.74 24.47
C GLN A 734 -42.50 26.66 23.05
N PHE A 735 -41.74 26.97 21.99
CA PHE A 735 -42.28 26.99 20.63
C PHE A 735 -42.87 25.64 20.21
N TYR A 736 -42.29 24.51 20.62
CA TYR A 736 -42.87 23.18 20.37
C TYR A 736 -44.25 22.99 21.04
N SER A 737 -44.43 23.48 22.27
CA SER A 737 -45.72 23.43 22.96
C SER A 737 -46.72 24.46 22.43
N LEU A 738 -46.25 25.64 22.01
CA LEU A 738 -47.08 26.70 21.44
C LEU A 738 -47.64 26.34 20.04
N ALA A 739 -47.02 25.36 19.37
CA ALA A 739 -47.54 24.77 18.13
C ALA A 739 -48.44 23.54 18.34
N ALA A 740 -48.49 22.96 19.55
CA ALA A 740 -49.09 21.66 19.83
C ALA A 740 -50.64 21.63 19.90
N ASN A 741 -51.34 22.68 19.49
CA ASN A 741 -52.81 22.70 19.40
C ASN A 741 -53.34 22.19 18.03
N LYS A 742 -52.60 21.33 17.33
CA LYS A 742 -53.06 20.62 16.12
C LYS A 742 -52.68 19.15 16.12
#